data_AF-A0A9D2KF52-F1
#
_entry.id   AF-A0A9D2KF52-F1
#
_cell.length_a   1.000
_cell.length_b   1.000
_cell.length_c   1.000
_cell.angle_alpha   90.00
_cell.angle_beta   90.00
_cell.angle_gamma   90.00
#
_symmetry.space_group_name_H-M   'P 1'
#
loop_
_entity.id
_entity.type
_entity.pdbx_description
1 polymer ?
#
loop_
_entity_poly.entity_id
_entity_poly.type
_entity_poly.pdbx_seq_one_letter_code
_entity_poly.pdbx_strand_id
1 'polypeptide(L)'
;MPFAPVETTAASVTHRLAEPLELPDLPAAPARRPFPLVASIVPVIGAVVMWQVTGSVFMLWFAALGPFMAVASLVDGARGARRERRIAERELADACERVRQAVETRHAEERELRRATTPDAARAAAHDGWLWRRQGPLVIGVGRAESLVRVTGGEGEAAEQLRRDAAGLPEAPVTVEWENGVCVRGDDVAARAVVRALVVQLILRHPPSAVRLLDEPLGESWAEAAPHRAADVAPDAAKVAVILAGDPVPAGADAVIALARPGEPIPHECAALVEMASGLNGALVADGGDIPLALEAVSQEQAQRLAGGMASRERQSATTLPQGPIPLAHVLSRGADEHDADRAPAGLRAVVGLAAHLPDETPDLVALDLVADGPHAVVVGTTGAGKSEFLTTWIASIAAHHAPEQVVFLLGDFKGGTAFDHLQSLPHVTGVLTDLDGGGARRAVEGLRAEIRRRERAIAGAGARDIGDPRVRLARLVIVIDEFAALLQENPDLHQVFTDVAARGRALGMHLVLGTQRASGILRDALLANSPLRVALRVAEDRESSQLVGTDLAARIPGDAAHRGIGYVRRAGDVAASAARFALTRPDDLVRIEKMRPGAAPAAGPLLAPLPREWRPADPVTDGASIVLGLADDPAEQRQIEATLRPGTDRGVFVIGGAGSGKSSLARWVAGVAGEHGRRVISVPRDNEGAWDALVAAEQDPPELFVVDDADALLARFPAEYAQVAGERLETIVRDAGATGTTIVLTAARLSGAVSKIAEVMPRRAVLSLATVHDHLAAGADRALFDAARPPGRAVLDGYDTQLALPPDEPAPRPEDDPVDRWHPSAAVTGLVLRAAARRMPALRAAWEPEASLVLVDELAPGVDLEALAAEKKLVICGDGDAWQRQYALLQRVRSSGDMVVGSDCASELRTIVGERELPPYARPRAARAWLIAAGEAPERIVLP
;
A
#
# COMPACT_ATOMS: atom_id res chain seq x y z
N MET A 1 10.10 3.04 -22.91
CA MET A 1 9.73 2.64 -24.29
C MET A 1 10.03 1.16 -24.43
N PRO A 2 9.09 0.33 -24.94
CA PRO A 2 9.25 -1.12 -25.03
C PRO A 2 10.07 -1.47 -26.27
N PHE A 3 11.00 -2.41 -26.16
CA PHE A 3 11.68 -2.99 -27.32
C PHE A 3 10.71 -3.93 -28.04
N ALA A 4 10.32 -3.54 -29.25
CA ALA A 4 9.66 -4.40 -30.22
C ALA A 4 10.62 -5.54 -30.65
N PRO A 5 10.17 -6.54 -31.44
CA PRO A 5 11.06 -7.56 -31.99
C PRO A 5 12.25 -6.85 -32.64
N VAL A 6 13.48 -7.25 -32.30
CA VAL A 6 14.72 -6.56 -32.72
C VAL A 6 14.74 -6.29 -34.23
N GLU A 7 14.15 -7.17 -35.03
CA GLU A 7 14.01 -7.02 -36.49
C GLU A 7 13.14 -5.83 -36.91
N THR A 8 12.02 -5.55 -36.22
CA THR A 8 11.10 -4.46 -36.57
C THR A 8 11.70 -3.09 -36.23
N THR A 9 12.48 -3.01 -35.14
CA THR A 9 13.24 -1.80 -34.76
C THR A 9 14.48 -1.58 -35.60
N ALA A 10 15.25 -2.63 -35.94
CA ALA A 10 16.45 -2.50 -36.76
C ALA A 10 16.10 -2.03 -38.18
N ALA A 11 15.06 -2.60 -38.81
CA ALA A 11 14.61 -2.17 -40.13
C ALA A 11 14.16 -0.70 -40.14
N SER A 12 13.47 -0.24 -39.09
CA SER A 12 13.04 1.16 -38.95
C SER A 12 14.22 2.12 -38.76
N VAL A 13 15.25 1.72 -38.00
CA VAL A 13 16.47 2.51 -37.81
C VAL A 13 17.28 2.56 -39.10
N THR A 14 17.47 1.42 -39.79
CA THR A 14 18.18 1.34 -41.08
C THR A 14 17.51 2.23 -42.14
N HIS A 15 16.17 2.21 -42.22
CA HIS A 15 15.44 3.09 -43.14
C HIS A 15 15.72 4.57 -42.86
N ARG A 16 15.65 4.98 -41.58
CA ARG A 16 15.92 6.36 -41.17
C ARG A 16 17.37 6.80 -41.45
N LEU A 17 18.33 5.90 -41.26
CA LEU A 17 19.75 6.18 -41.53
C LEU A 17 19.99 6.41 -43.04
N ALA A 18 19.26 5.69 -43.90
CA ALA A 18 19.37 5.78 -45.36
C ALA A 18 18.65 7.00 -45.97
N GLU A 19 17.79 7.70 -45.24
CA GLU A 19 17.12 8.91 -45.73
C GLU A 19 18.15 10.02 -46.02
N PRO A 20 18.15 10.66 -47.20
CA PRO A 20 19.15 11.66 -47.54
C PRO A 20 19.01 12.93 -46.68
N LEU A 21 20.13 13.46 -46.21
CA LEU A 21 20.21 14.79 -45.59
C LEU A 21 20.37 15.84 -46.68
N GLU A 22 19.44 16.80 -46.74
CA GLU A 22 19.42 17.83 -47.79
C GLU A 22 20.21 19.08 -47.39
N LEU A 23 21.09 19.53 -48.29
CA LEU A 23 21.74 20.83 -48.24
C LEU A 23 20.98 21.83 -49.13
N PRO A 24 20.79 23.08 -48.67
CA PRO A 24 20.18 24.12 -49.50
C PRO A 24 21.10 24.52 -50.65
N ASP A 25 20.52 24.72 -51.84
CA ASP A 25 21.24 25.25 -52.99
C ASP A 25 21.54 26.74 -52.81
N LEU A 26 22.69 27.20 -53.33
CA LEU A 26 23.04 28.62 -53.30
C LEU A 26 22.04 29.42 -54.15
N PRO A 27 21.51 30.55 -53.65
CA PRO A 27 20.67 31.41 -54.47
C PRO A 27 21.47 31.94 -55.66
N ALA A 28 20.89 31.88 -56.86
CA ALA A 28 21.52 32.36 -58.09
C ALA A 28 22.00 33.81 -57.94
N ALA A 29 23.19 34.12 -58.48
CA ALA A 29 23.80 35.44 -58.35
C ALA A 29 22.80 36.55 -58.78
N PRO A 30 22.63 37.62 -57.98
CA PRO A 30 21.64 38.64 -58.28
C PRO A 30 21.91 39.25 -59.66
N ALA A 31 20.87 39.31 -60.50
CA ALA A 31 20.95 39.90 -61.82
C ALA A 31 21.45 41.36 -61.74
N ARG A 32 22.38 41.74 -62.63
CA ARG A 32 22.95 43.09 -62.66
C ARG A 32 21.83 44.12 -62.79
N ARG A 33 21.62 44.95 -61.74
CA ARG A 33 20.63 46.04 -61.80
C ARG A 33 21.04 47.03 -62.92
N PRO A 34 20.16 47.34 -63.87
CA PRO A 34 20.51 48.25 -64.97
C PRO A 34 20.80 49.65 -64.44
N PHE A 35 21.85 50.29 -64.96
CA PHE A 35 22.21 51.66 -64.59
C PHE A 35 21.06 52.60 -64.97
N PRO A 36 20.51 53.41 -64.05
CA PRO A 36 19.35 54.25 -64.33
C PRO A 36 19.79 55.51 -65.11
N LEU A 37 20.15 55.33 -66.39
CA LEU A 37 20.60 56.39 -67.31
C LEU A 37 19.59 57.55 -67.35
N VAL A 38 18.30 57.24 -67.45
CA VAL A 38 17.24 58.25 -67.55
C VAL A 38 17.15 59.11 -66.30
N ALA A 39 17.18 58.52 -65.11
CA ALA A 39 17.15 59.26 -63.85
C ALA A 39 18.41 60.11 -63.62
N SER A 40 19.54 59.72 -64.24
CA SER A 40 20.82 60.43 -64.14
C SER A 40 20.88 61.63 -65.09
N ILE A 41 20.27 61.51 -66.28
CA ILE A 41 20.38 62.47 -67.38
C ILE A 41 19.27 63.53 -67.33
N VAL A 42 18.03 63.15 -66.97
CA VAL A 42 16.87 64.06 -66.95
C VAL A 42 17.08 65.30 -66.07
N PRO A 43 17.60 65.20 -64.82
CA PRO A 43 17.85 66.38 -63.98
C PRO A 43 18.96 67.27 -64.52
N VAL A 44 19.99 66.69 -65.16
CA VAL A 44 21.09 67.42 -65.79
C VAL A 44 20.58 68.25 -66.96
N ILE A 45 19.79 67.64 -67.85
CA ILE A 45 19.18 68.35 -68.98
C ILE A 45 18.23 69.43 -68.47
N GLY A 46 17.35 69.11 -67.51
CA GLY A 46 16.42 70.07 -66.93
C GLY A 46 17.12 71.27 -66.28
N ALA A 47 18.20 71.05 -65.54
CA ALA A 47 19.00 72.09 -64.92
C ALA A 47 19.71 72.99 -65.96
N VAL A 48 20.24 72.41 -67.05
CA VAL A 48 20.89 73.16 -68.13
C VAL A 48 19.89 74.03 -68.91
N VAL A 49 18.71 73.49 -69.24
CA VAL A 49 17.64 74.26 -69.90
C VAL A 49 17.15 75.39 -68.99
N MET A 50 16.89 75.10 -67.71
CA MET A 50 16.51 76.13 -66.73
C MET A 50 17.57 77.21 -66.56
N TRP A 51 18.85 76.86 -66.57
CA TRP A 51 19.94 77.84 -66.50
C TRP A 51 19.94 78.77 -67.72
N GLN A 52 19.77 78.24 -68.94
CA GLN A 52 19.71 79.07 -70.14
C GLN A 52 18.52 80.05 -70.12
N VAL A 53 17.40 79.66 -69.52
CA VAL A 53 16.20 80.51 -69.42
C VAL A 53 16.33 81.55 -68.31
N THR A 54 16.85 81.18 -67.14
CA THR A 54 16.83 82.03 -65.94
C THR A 54 18.14 82.78 -65.66
N GLY A 55 19.26 82.39 -66.29
CA GLY A 55 20.58 82.98 -66.11
C GLY A 55 21.25 82.69 -64.75
N SER A 56 20.56 82.05 -63.82
CA SER A 56 21.06 81.80 -62.46
C SER A 56 22.02 80.62 -62.41
N VAL A 57 23.29 80.89 -62.10
CA VAL A 57 24.35 79.88 -61.92
C VAL A 57 23.98 78.86 -60.83
N PHE A 58 23.08 79.21 -59.90
CA PHE A 58 22.62 78.31 -58.85
C PHE A 58 21.91 77.06 -59.40
N MET A 59 21.27 77.14 -60.58
CA MET A 59 20.61 75.99 -61.20
C MET A 59 21.58 74.92 -61.71
N LEU A 60 22.83 75.29 -62.01
CA LEU A 60 23.86 74.32 -62.43
C LEU A 60 24.31 73.41 -61.27
N TRP A 61 24.14 73.81 -60.01
CA TRP A 61 24.42 72.93 -58.87
C TRP A 61 23.47 71.72 -58.81
N PHE A 62 22.22 71.86 -59.28
CA PHE A 62 21.28 70.73 -59.39
C PHE A 62 21.68 69.74 -60.50
N ALA A 63 22.42 70.18 -61.51
CA ALA A 63 22.98 69.28 -62.53
C ALA A 63 24.04 68.33 -61.94
N ALA A 64 24.76 68.73 -60.88
CA ALA A 64 25.71 67.87 -60.20
C ALA A 64 25.04 66.77 -59.34
N LEU A 65 23.78 66.98 -58.93
CA LEU A 65 23.05 66.06 -58.06
C LEU A 65 22.68 64.73 -58.76
N GLY A 66 22.40 64.77 -60.07
CA GLY A 66 22.04 63.59 -60.88
C GLY A 66 23.17 62.55 -60.98
N PRO A 67 24.38 62.94 -61.43
CA PRO A 67 25.56 62.07 -61.44
C PRO A 67 25.93 61.57 -60.04
N PHE A 68 25.78 62.41 -59.02
CA PHE A 68 26.05 62.03 -57.63
C PHE A 68 25.09 60.93 -57.13
N MET A 69 23.78 61.04 -57.40
CA MET A 69 22.79 60.00 -57.09
C MET A 69 23.02 58.70 -57.87
N ALA A 70 23.47 58.79 -59.12
CA ALA A 70 23.79 57.62 -59.93
C ALA A 70 25.02 56.86 -59.38
N VAL A 71 26.06 57.58 -58.97
CA VAL A 71 27.23 57.01 -58.30
C VAL A 71 26.86 56.44 -56.93
N ALA A 72 26.02 57.13 -56.15
CA ALA A 72 25.52 56.63 -54.87
C ALA A 72 24.73 55.32 -55.03
N SER A 73 23.87 55.22 -56.05
CA SER A 73 23.09 54.00 -56.37
C SER A 73 23.97 52.83 -56.82
N LEU A 74 25.04 53.08 -57.59
CA LEU A 74 26.03 52.04 -57.95
C LEU A 74 26.80 51.54 -56.72
N VAL A 75 27.19 52.45 -55.82
CA VAL A 75 27.91 52.10 -54.59
C VAL A 75 27.00 51.32 -53.64
N ASP A 76 25.73 51.72 -53.50
CA ASP A 76 24.74 50.99 -52.68
C ASP A 76 24.36 49.64 -53.29
N GLY A 77 24.27 49.53 -54.61
CA GLY A 77 24.07 48.26 -55.31
C GLY A 77 25.26 47.30 -55.13
N ALA A 78 26.49 47.81 -55.23
CA ALA A 78 27.71 47.02 -55.00
C ALA A 78 27.86 46.60 -53.52
N ARG A 79 27.50 47.48 -52.57
CA ARG A 79 27.47 47.16 -51.14
C ARG A 79 26.37 46.15 -50.80
N GLY A 80 25.19 46.30 -51.38
CA GLY A 80 24.05 45.40 -51.25
C GLY A 80 24.36 43.99 -51.76
N ALA A 81 24.88 43.86 -52.99
CA ALA A 81 25.27 42.58 -53.56
C ALA A 81 26.39 41.88 -52.77
N ARG A 82 27.37 42.63 -52.25
CA ARG A 82 28.40 42.07 -51.35
C ARG A 82 27.82 41.61 -50.01
N ARG A 83 26.83 42.32 -49.48
CA ARG A 83 26.14 41.95 -48.23
C ARG A 83 25.27 40.71 -48.42
N GLU A 84 24.47 40.65 -49.49
CA GLU A 84 23.64 39.49 -49.85
C GLU A 84 24.51 38.25 -50.10
N ARG A 85 25.62 38.38 -50.83
CA ARG A 85 26.58 37.29 -51.02
C ARG A 85 27.19 36.80 -49.70
N ARG A 86 27.59 37.71 -48.80
CA ARG A 86 28.10 37.33 -47.46
C ARG A 86 27.04 36.66 -46.59
N ILE A 87 25.76 37.01 -46.75
CA ILE A 87 24.66 36.37 -46.03
C ILE A 87 24.45 34.96 -46.59
N ALA A 88 24.38 34.79 -47.91
CA ALA A 88 24.24 33.48 -48.55
C ALA A 88 25.43 32.54 -48.26
N GLU A 89 26.66 33.05 -48.26
CA GLU A 89 27.86 32.28 -47.89
C GLU A 89 27.83 31.84 -46.41
N ARG A 90 27.30 32.68 -45.50
CA ARG A 90 27.11 32.33 -44.08
C ARG A 90 25.97 31.33 -43.90
N GLU A 91 24.85 31.51 -44.57
CA GLU A 91 23.71 30.59 -44.51
C GLU A 91 24.09 29.19 -45.02
N LEU A 92 24.89 29.12 -46.09
CA LEU A 92 25.45 27.85 -46.57
C LEU A 92 26.42 27.24 -45.56
N ALA A 93 27.32 28.05 -44.96
CA ALA A 93 28.24 27.55 -43.94
C ALA A 93 27.50 27.01 -42.71
N ASP A 94 26.48 27.73 -42.23
CA ASP A 94 25.63 27.32 -41.12
C ASP A 94 24.81 26.07 -41.48
N ALA A 95 24.34 25.95 -42.72
CA ALA A 95 23.66 24.75 -43.21
C ALA A 95 24.60 23.54 -43.29
N CYS A 96 25.83 23.73 -43.78
CA CYS A 96 26.86 22.67 -43.79
C CYS A 96 27.20 22.21 -42.38
N GLU A 97 27.28 23.13 -41.41
CA GLU A 97 27.51 22.79 -40.00
C GLU A 97 26.37 21.96 -39.41
N ARG A 98 25.11 22.37 -39.63
CA ARG A 98 23.94 21.61 -39.17
C ARG A 98 23.90 20.21 -39.77
N VAL A 99 24.15 20.08 -41.07
CA VAL A 99 24.18 18.77 -41.74
C VAL A 99 25.35 17.94 -41.24
N ARG A 100 26.52 18.52 -40.96
CA ARG A 100 27.67 17.80 -40.37
C ARG A 100 27.32 17.20 -39.01
N GLN A 101 26.69 17.98 -38.13
CA GLN A 101 26.24 17.48 -36.82
C GLN A 101 25.20 16.35 -36.97
N ALA A 102 24.29 16.47 -37.94
CA ALA A 102 23.32 15.42 -38.24
C ALA A 102 23.99 14.14 -38.77
N VAL A 103 25.02 14.27 -39.62
CA VAL A 103 25.86 13.16 -40.10
C VAL A 103 26.56 12.48 -38.93
N GLU A 104 27.20 13.23 -38.03
CA GLU A 104 27.88 12.67 -36.84
C GLU A 104 26.93 11.90 -35.93
N THR A 105 25.73 12.44 -35.71
CA THR A 105 24.69 11.79 -34.91
C THR A 105 24.25 10.47 -35.54
N ARG A 106 23.94 10.48 -36.85
CA ARG A 106 23.54 9.26 -37.57
C ARG A 106 24.67 8.24 -37.67
N HIS A 107 25.91 8.68 -37.85
CA HIS A 107 27.09 7.81 -37.78
C HIS A 107 27.23 7.15 -36.40
N ALA A 108 26.94 7.86 -35.31
CA ALA A 108 26.95 7.27 -33.97
C ALA A 108 25.87 6.20 -33.80
N GLU A 109 24.65 6.48 -34.26
CA GLU A 109 23.55 5.51 -34.29
C GLU A 109 23.89 4.29 -35.15
N GLU A 110 24.47 4.49 -36.33
CA GLU A 110 24.87 3.42 -37.23
C GLU A 110 25.98 2.55 -36.64
N ARG A 111 26.99 3.15 -35.98
CA ARG A 111 28.04 2.41 -35.26
C ARG A 111 27.44 1.52 -34.18
N GLU A 112 26.52 2.05 -33.39
CA GLU A 112 25.88 1.31 -32.31
C GLU A 112 25.02 0.16 -32.85
N LEU A 113 24.27 0.40 -33.94
CA LEU A 113 23.51 -0.64 -34.61
C LEU A 113 24.42 -1.78 -35.12
N ARG A 114 25.52 -1.44 -35.80
CA ARG A 114 26.49 -2.44 -36.31
C ARG A 114 27.14 -3.22 -35.17
N ARG A 115 27.56 -2.54 -34.08
CA ARG A 115 28.14 -3.19 -32.89
C ARG A 115 27.14 -4.06 -32.12
N ALA A 116 25.84 -3.73 -32.13
CA ALA A 116 24.80 -4.55 -31.52
C ALA A 116 24.40 -5.76 -32.39
N THR A 117 24.53 -5.63 -33.70
CA THR A 117 24.22 -6.70 -34.67
C THR A 117 25.36 -7.72 -34.69
N THR A 118 26.59 -7.23 -34.75
CA THR A 118 27.81 -8.04 -34.87
C THR A 118 28.79 -7.60 -33.77
N PRO A 119 28.60 -8.07 -32.52
CA PRO A 119 29.42 -7.62 -31.39
C PRO A 119 30.81 -8.25 -31.40
N ASP A 120 31.80 -7.46 -31.00
CA ASP A 120 33.17 -7.88 -30.67
C ASP A 120 33.22 -8.73 -29.37
N ALA A 121 34.39 -9.27 -29.01
CA ALA A 121 34.50 -10.17 -27.87
C ALA A 121 34.17 -9.47 -26.54
N ALA A 122 34.67 -8.25 -26.35
CA ALA A 122 34.41 -7.45 -25.15
C ALA A 122 32.92 -7.15 -24.97
N ARG A 123 32.23 -6.77 -26.04
CA ARG A 123 30.82 -6.41 -25.97
C ARG A 123 29.91 -7.63 -25.82
N ALA A 124 30.25 -8.74 -26.48
CA ALA A 124 29.58 -10.02 -26.28
C ALA A 124 29.74 -10.51 -24.83
N ALA A 125 30.93 -10.37 -24.25
CA ALA A 125 31.21 -10.73 -22.86
C ALA A 125 30.49 -9.85 -21.83
N ALA A 126 30.30 -8.56 -22.11
CA ALA A 126 29.63 -7.62 -21.20
C ALA A 126 28.11 -7.84 -21.09
N HIS A 127 27.50 -8.55 -22.05
CA HIS A 127 26.05 -8.75 -22.13
C HIS A 127 25.71 -10.23 -22.07
N ASP A 128 25.54 -10.72 -20.85
CA ASP A 128 25.23 -12.13 -20.57
C ASP A 128 24.07 -12.71 -21.39
N GLY A 129 23.04 -11.90 -21.70
CA GLY A 129 21.88 -12.30 -22.50
C GLY A 129 22.13 -12.46 -24.01
N TRP A 130 23.35 -12.20 -24.52
CA TRP A 130 23.70 -12.29 -25.95
C TRP A 130 24.37 -13.61 -26.34
N LEU A 131 24.77 -14.43 -25.36
CA LEU A 131 25.45 -15.70 -25.61
C LEU A 131 24.62 -16.57 -26.57
N TRP A 132 25.26 -16.98 -27.68
CA TRP A 132 24.72 -17.85 -28.73
C TRP A 132 23.53 -17.33 -29.54
N ARG A 133 23.24 -16.02 -29.46
CA ARG A 133 22.07 -15.40 -30.12
C ARG A 133 22.42 -14.48 -31.29
N ARG A 134 23.69 -14.15 -31.50
CA ARG A 134 24.17 -13.19 -32.51
C ARG A 134 25.14 -13.85 -33.48
N GLN A 135 24.68 -14.92 -34.12
CA GLN A 135 25.46 -15.66 -35.11
C GLN A 135 25.75 -14.78 -36.34
N GLY A 136 26.87 -15.02 -37.02
CA GLY A 136 27.26 -14.31 -38.24
C GLY A 136 28.76 -14.05 -38.33
N PRO A 137 29.22 -13.08 -39.14
CA PRO A 137 30.64 -12.85 -39.38
C PRO A 137 31.36 -12.35 -38.12
N LEU A 138 32.68 -12.51 -38.06
CA LEU A 138 33.53 -12.06 -36.94
C LEU A 138 33.98 -10.61 -37.14
N VAL A 139 34.21 -9.89 -36.05
CA VAL A 139 34.77 -8.52 -36.07
C VAL A 139 36.27 -8.63 -35.90
N ILE A 140 37.02 -8.25 -36.93
CA ILE A 140 38.49 -8.27 -36.88
C ILE A 140 39.09 -7.03 -36.22
N GLY A 141 38.34 -5.93 -36.21
CA GLY A 141 38.74 -4.69 -35.59
C GLY A 141 37.82 -3.52 -35.93
N VAL A 142 38.23 -2.34 -35.52
CA VAL A 142 37.53 -1.08 -35.74
C VAL A 142 38.29 -0.27 -36.78
N GLY A 143 37.62 0.09 -37.88
CA GLY A 143 38.23 0.77 -39.03
C GLY A 143 37.26 1.72 -39.72
N ARG A 144 37.53 2.04 -40.98
CA ARG A 144 36.62 2.84 -41.81
C ARG A 144 35.79 1.91 -42.71
N ALA A 145 34.48 2.05 -42.67
CA ALA A 145 33.55 1.30 -43.53
C ALA A 145 32.70 2.27 -44.36
N GLU A 146 32.00 1.77 -45.38
CA GLU A 146 30.97 2.57 -46.07
C GLU A 146 29.78 2.83 -45.14
N SER A 147 29.27 4.06 -45.16
CA SER A 147 28.13 4.54 -44.37
C SER A 147 26.82 4.45 -45.15
N LEU A 148 25.70 4.18 -44.46
CA LEU A 148 24.36 4.28 -45.02
C LEU A 148 23.89 5.73 -45.20
N VAL A 149 24.48 6.66 -44.45
CA VAL A 149 24.12 8.08 -44.49
C VAL A 149 24.48 8.69 -45.85
N ARG A 150 23.51 9.36 -46.46
CA ARG A 150 23.66 10.10 -47.72
C ARG A 150 23.38 11.58 -47.51
N VAL A 151 24.13 12.43 -48.22
CA VAL A 151 23.92 13.89 -48.25
C VAL A 151 23.67 14.30 -49.70
N THR A 152 22.62 15.07 -49.96
CA THR A 152 22.20 15.54 -51.29
C THR A 152 22.05 17.06 -51.31
N GLY A 153 22.07 17.68 -52.50
CA GLY A 153 21.97 19.14 -52.65
C GLY A 153 23.28 19.89 -52.35
N GLY A 154 23.28 21.19 -52.63
CA GLY A 154 24.43 22.08 -52.39
C GLY A 154 25.54 21.98 -53.43
N GLU A 155 26.07 23.13 -53.85
CA GLU A 155 27.20 23.30 -54.76
C GLU A 155 28.41 23.90 -54.05
N GLY A 156 29.62 23.46 -54.44
CA GLY A 156 30.89 23.97 -53.92
C GLY A 156 31.69 22.96 -53.09
N GLU A 157 32.96 23.30 -52.85
CA GLU A 157 33.97 22.41 -52.24
C GLU A 157 33.58 21.90 -50.85
N ALA A 158 32.94 22.73 -50.03
CA ALA A 158 32.47 22.35 -48.69
C ALA A 158 31.35 21.29 -48.72
N ALA A 159 30.42 21.39 -49.68
CA ALA A 159 29.35 20.41 -49.85
C ALA A 159 29.90 19.09 -50.40
N GLU A 160 30.88 19.14 -51.31
CA GLU A 160 31.57 17.95 -51.82
C GLU A 160 32.39 17.22 -50.74
N GLN A 161 33.07 17.97 -49.87
CA GLN A 161 33.78 17.40 -48.72
C GLN A 161 32.80 16.73 -47.75
N LEU A 162 31.69 17.39 -47.41
CA LEU A 162 30.68 16.84 -46.50
C LEU A 162 30.01 15.58 -47.07
N ARG A 163 29.77 15.50 -48.39
CA ARG A 163 29.29 14.28 -49.05
C ARG A 163 30.28 13.12 -48.93
N ARG A 164 31.58 13.40 -49.11
CA ARG A 164 32.64 12.39 -48.93
C ARG A 164 32.76 11.93 -47.48
N ASP A 165 32.65 12.84 -46.53
CA ASP A 165 32.71 12.53 -45.10
C ASP A 165 31.49 11.71 -44.66
N ALA A 166 30.28 12.06 -45.11
CA ALA A 166 29.06 11.32 -44.80
C ALA A 166 29.05 9.88 -45.35
N ALA A 167 29.70 9.66 -46.50
CA ALA A 167 29.78 8.35 -47.16
C ALA A 167 30.72 7.35 -46.44
N GLY A 168 31.65 7.83 -45.61
CA GLY A 168 32.56 6.97 -44.85
C GLY A 168 32.25 6.99 -43.36
N LEU A 169 32.04 5.82 -42.77
CA LEU A 169 31.83 5.65 -41.34
C LEU A 169 33.17 5.35 -40.64
N PRO A 170 33.77 6.33 -39.94
CA PRO A 170 34.94 6.07 -39.11
C PRO A 170 34.55 5.27 -37.87
N GLU A 171 35.51 4.51 -37.34
CA GLU A 171 35.36 3.66 -36.16
C GLU A 171 34.20 2.64 -36.23
N ALA A 172 33.96 2.14 -37.44
CA ALA A 172 33.01 1.08 -37.70
C ALA A 172 33.63 -0.30 -37.42
N PRO A 173 32.86 -1.27 -36.88
CA PRO A 173 33.32 -2.65 -36.83
C PRO A 173 33.49 -3.18 -38.26
N VAL A 174 34.68 -3.72 -38.56
CA VAL A 174 34.97 -4.38 -39.84
C VAL A 174 34.86 -5.88 -39.64
N THR A 175 34.11 -6.54 -40.52
CA THR A 175 33.73 -7.95 -40.35
C THR A 175 34.26 -8.84 -41.46
N VAL A 176 34.53 -10.10 -41.13
CA VAL A 176 34.92 -11.15 -42.08
C VAL A 176 34.10 -12.40 -41.88
N GLU A 177 33.80 -13.10 -42.97
CA GLU A 177 33.16 -14.41 -42.93
C GLU A 177 34.18 -15.46 -42.50
N TRP A 178 34.07 -15.91 -41.24
CA TRP A 178 35.04 -16.83 -40.63
C TRP A 178 35.02 -18.22 -41.27
N GLU A 179 33.91 -18.59 -41.92
CA GLU A 179 33.74 -19.86 -42.63
C GLU A 179 34.72 -19.97 -43.82
N ASN A 180 35.14 -18.85 -44.40
CA ASN A 180 36.13 -18.81 -45.49
C ASN A 180 37.58 -18.75 -44.98
N GLY A 181 37.78 -18.85 -43.66
CA GLY A 181 39.06 -18.82 -43.00
C GLY A 181 39.72 -17.44 -42.87
N VAL A 182 40.41 -17.24 -41.75
CA VAL A 182 41.04 -15.97 -41.37
C VAL A 182 42.47 -16.20 -40.93
N CYS A 183 43.44 -15.52 -41.55
CA CYS A 183 44.84 -15.56 -41.16
C CYS A 183 45.26 -14.23 -40.52
N VAL A 184 45.84 -14.27 -39.32
CA VAL A 184 46.44 -13.12 -38.65
C VAL A 184 47.95 -13.21 -38.74
N ARG A 185 48.58 -12.25 -39.42
CA ARG A 185 50.04 -12.18 -39.59
C ARG A 185 50.64 -11.09 -38.72
N GLY A 186 51.53 -11.45 -37.79
CA GLY A 186 52.13 -10.48 -36.87
C GLY A 186 53.08 -11.08 -35.84
N ASP A 187 53.55 -10.24 -34.92
CA ASP A 187 54.40 -10.68 -33.80
C ASP A 187 53.65 -11.68 -32.91
N ASP A 188 54.31 -12.79 -32.55
CA ASP A 188 53.71 -13.98 -31.92
C ASP A 188 52.79 -13.66 -30.72
N VAL A 189 53.23 -12.79 -29.81
CA VAL A 189 52.47 -12.45 -28.58
C VAL A 189 51.19 -11.67 -28.90
N ALA A 190 51.28 -10.65 -29.76
CA ALA A 190 50.14 -9.79 -30.09
C ALA A 190 49.18 -10.52 -31.05
N ALA A 191 49.70 -11.23 -32.03
CA ALA A 191 48.93 -12.04 -32.97
C ALA A 191 48.13 -13.15 -32.26
N ARG A 192 48.73 -13.85 -31.28
CA ARG A 192 48.01 -14.82 -30.43
C ARG A 192 46.84 -14.18 -29.69
N ALA A 193 47.01 -12.97 -29.18
CA ALA A 193 45.94 -12.26 -28.46
C ALA A 193 44.78 -11.85 -29.37
N VAL A 194 45.07 -11.47 -30.61
CA VAL A 194 44.06 -11.17 -31.64
C VAL A 194 43.34 -12.45 -32.10
N VAL A 195 44.08 -13.54 -32.36
CA VAL A 195 43.47 -14.84 -32.68
C VAL A 195 42.59 -15.33 -31.55
N ARG A 196 43.02 -15.20 -30.29
CA ARG A 196 42.16 -15.47 -29.12
C ARG A 196 40.88 -14.63 -29.13
N ALA A 197 40.96 -13.35 -29.46
CA ALA A 197 39.77 -12.49 -29.54
C ALA A 197 38.77 -13.03 -30.58
N LEU A 198 39.24 -13.42 -31.77
CA LEU A 198 38.40 -14.02 -32.81
C LEU A 198 37.78 -15.34 -32.37
N VAL A 199 38.56 -16.23 -31.76
CA VAL A 199 38.04 -17.54 -31.29
C VAL A 199 37.05 -17.35 -30.15
N VAL A 200 37.33 -16.47 -29.18
CA VAL A 200 36.42 -16.13 -28.08
C VAL A 200 35.13 -15.52 -28.60
N GLN A 201 35.22 -14.60 -29.57
CA GLN A 201 34.06 -14.01 -30.22
C GLN A 201 33.20 -15.09 -30.90
N LEU A 202 33.82 -16.02 -31.64
CA LEU A 202 33.15 -17.13 -32.31
C LEU A 202 32.36 -18.00 -31.32
N ILE A 203 33.00 -18.45 -30.23
CA ILE A 203 32.35 -19.33 -29.25
C ILE A 203 31.32 -18.63 -28.36
N LEU A 204 31.44 -17.31 -28.15
CA LEU A 204 30.41 -16.52 -27.46
C LEU A 204 29.15 -16.33 -28.33
N ARG A 205 29.30 -16.34 -29.65
CA ARG A 205 28.21 -16.01 -30.58
C ARG A 205 27.54 -17.21 -31.21
N HIS A 206 28.22 -18.34 -31.29
CA HIS A 206 27.73 -19.59 -31.85
C HIS A 206 27.65 -20.66 -30.77
N PRO A 207 26.55 -21.44 -30.67
CA PRO A 207 26.46 -22.53 -29.69
C PRO A 207 27.38 -23.71 -30.06
N PRO A 208 27.73 -24.59 -29.08
CA PRO A 208 28.52 -25.81 -29.33
C PRO A 208 27.87 -26.76 -30.36
N SER A 209 26.55 -26.66 -30.57
CA SER A 209 25.83 -27.41 -31.60
C SER A 209 26.04 -26.88 -33.02
N ALA A 210 26.54 -25.66 -33.18
CA ALA A 210 26.77 -25.02 -34.48
C ALA A 210 28.26 -24.90 -34.82
N VAL A 211 29.14 -24.76 -33.81
CA VAL A 211 30.59 -24.62 -33.99
C VAL A 211 31.33 -25.54 -33.01
N ARG A 212 32.33 -26.25 -33.51
CA ARG A 212 33.23 -27.11 -32.74
C ARG A 212 34.68 -26.70 -32.95
N LEU A 213 35.48 -26.69 -31.87
CA LEU A 213 36.94 -26.52 -31.96
C LEU A 213 37.61 -27.90 -32.02
N LEU A 214 38.42 -28.15 -33.05
CA LEU A 214 39.01 -29.49 -33.29
C LEU A 214 40.21 -29.82 -32.38
N ASP A 215 41.07 -28.83 -32.08
CA ASP A 215 42.31 -28.99 -31.32
C ASP A 215 42.45 -27.92 -30.22
N GLU A 216 43.59 -27.87 -29.52
CA GLU A 216 43.96 -26.73 -28.67
C GLU A 216 44.33 -25.54 -29.54
N PRO A 217 43.56 -24.42 -29.49
CA PRO A 217 43.88 -23.24 -30.26
C PRO A 217 45.30 -22.76 -29.96
N LEU A 218 46.20 -22.91 -30.94
CA LEU A 218 47.62 -22.54 -30.82
C LEU A 218 48.36 -23.21 -29.63
N GLY A 219 47.87 -24.36 -29.15
CA GLY A 219 48.41 -25.07 -27.99
C GLY A 219 48.12 -24.41 -26.64
N GLU A 220 47.04 -23.62 -26.55
CA GLU A 220 46.66 -22.92 -25.32
C GLU A 220 45.51 -23.61 -24.57
N SER A 221 45.70 -23.88 -23.27
CA SER A 221 44.77 -24.67 -22.44
C SER A 221 43.46 -23.97 -22.07
N TRP A 222 43.28 -22.67 -22.35
CA TRP A 222 42.06 -21.95 -21.98
C TRP A 222 40.82 -22.51 -22.68
N ALA A 223 40.98 -23.09 -23.88
CA ALA A 223 39.90 -23.68 -24.67
C ALA A 223 39.41 -25.02 -24.09
N GLU A 224 40.15 -25.65 -23.18
CA GLU A 224 39.70 -26.87 -22.49
C GLU A 224 38.43 -26.65 -21.67
N ALA A 225 38.28 -25.44 -21.12
CA ALA A 225 37.11 -25.06 -20.36
C ALA A 225 35.90 -24.68 -21.24
N ALA A 226 36.08 -24.60 -22.56
CA ALA A 226 35.01 -24.19 -23.48
C ALA A 226 34.15 -25.41 -23.90
N PRO A 227 32.81 -25.29 -23.85
CA PRO A 227 31.92 -26.39 -24.21
C PRO A 227 32.07 -26.85 -25.67
N HIS A 228 32.49 -25.94 -26.55
CA HIS A 228 32.79 -26.18 -27.98
C HIS A 228 33.91 -27.19 -28.25
N ARG A 229 34.70 -27.57 -27.23
CA ARG A 229 35.72 -28.64 -27.31
C ARG A 229 35.18 -29.98 -26.82
N ALA A 230 34.25 -29.97 -25.86
CA ALA A 230 33.73 -31.16 -25.17
C ALA A 230 32.50 -31.78 -25.84
N ALA A 231 31.75 -31.04 -26.65
CA ALA A 231 30.51 -31.50 -27.26
C ALA A 231 30.71 -32.80 -28.07
N ASP A 232 29.85 -33.81 -27.86
CA ASP A 232 29.70 -34.94 -28.77
C ASP A 232 29.29 -34.43 -30.16
N VAL A 233 29.79 -35.07 -31.22
CA VAL A 233 29.68 -34.57 -32.60
C VAL A 233 28.19 -34.43 -32.99
N ALA A 234 27.64 -33.23 -32.89
CA ALA A 234 26.47 -32.88 -33.69
C ALA A 234 26.90 -32.97 -35.16
N PRO A 235 26.21 -33.78 -36.00
CA PRO A 235 26.67 -34.08 -37.35
C PRO A 235 26.79 -32.84 -38.26
N ASP A 236 26.06 -31.77 -37.93
CA ASP A 236 25.97 -30.54 -38.73
C ASP A 236 26.80 -29.37 -38.15
N ALA A 237 27.57 -29.57 -37.07
CA ALA A 237 28.38 -28.50 -36.49
C ALA A 237 29.63 -28.20 -37.34
N ALA A 238 29.88 -26.92 -37.62
CA ALA A 238 31.07 -26.47 -38.34
C ALA A 238 32.32 -26.69 -37.49
N LYS A 239 33.28 -27.45 -38.02
CA LYS A 239 34.53 -27.79 -37.36
C LYS A 239 35.59 -26.75 -37.68
N VAL A 240 36.02 -26.00 -36.67
CA VAL A 240 36.98 -24.92 -36.82
C VAL A 240 38.33 -25.34 -36.26
N ALA A 241 39.36 -25.26 -37.10
CA ALA A 241 40.74 -25.48 -36.71
C ALA A 241 41.43 -24.13 -36.43
N VAL A 242 42.22 -24.07 -35.35
CA VAL A 242 43.00 -22.88 -35.01
C VAL A 242 44.48 -23.27 -34.93
N ILE A 243 45.27 -22.84 -35.92
CA ILE A 243 46.60 -23.41 -36.20
C ILE A 243 47.68 -22.33 -36.37
N LEU A 244 48.95 -22.72 -36.25
CA LEU A 244 50.05 -21.94 -36.82
C LEU A 244 50.11 -22.20 -38.33
N ALA A 245 50.45 -21.20 -39.13
CA ALA A 245 50.46 -21.30 -40.60
C ALA A 245 51.39 -22.40 -41.16
N GLY A 246 52.40 -22.80 -40.39
CA GLY A 246 53.31 -23.90 -40.73
C GLY A 246 52.81 -25.31 -40.36
N ASP A 247 51.71 -25.41 -39.60
CA ASP A 247 51.13 -26.69 -39.17
C ASP A 247 50.15 -27.23 -40.23
N PRO A 248 50.05 -28.56 -40.39
CA PRO A 248 49.07 -29.15 -41.29
C PRO A 248 47.64 -28.90 -40.78
N VAL A 249 46.73 -28.57 -41.70
CA VAL A 249 45.30 -28.44 -41.36
C VAL A 249 44.74 -29.81 -40.93
N PRO A 250 44.08 -29.90 -39.76
CA PRO A 250 43.46 -31.13 -39.29
C PRO A 250 42.45 -31.71 -40.28
N ALA A 251 42.43 -33.04 -40.43
CA ALA A 251 41.51 -33.72 -41.33
C ALA A 251 40.05 -33.49 -40.91
N GLY A 252 39.24 -32.94 -41.81
CA GLY A 252 37.81 -32.67 -41.57
C GLY A 252 37.51 -31.31 -40.92
N ALA A 253 38.45 -30.36 -40.94
CA ALA A 253 38.15 -28.96 -40.64
C ALA A 253 37.33 -28.32 -41.78
N ASP A 254 36.24 -27.63 -41.42
CA ASP A 254 35.39 -26.89 -42.35
C ASP A 254 35.86 -25.43 -42.51
N ALA A 255 36.52 -24.86 -41.49
CA ALA A 255 37.09 -23.51 -41.51
C ALA A 255 38.39 -23.42 -40.69
N VAL A 256 39.26 -22.46 -41.04
CA VAL A 256 40.60 -22.30 -40.43
C VAL A 256 40.82 -20.87 -39.94
N ILE A 257 41.20 -20.72 -38.66
CA ILE A 257 41.76 -19.47 -38.12
C ILE A 257 43.26 -19.69 -37.90
N ALA A 258 44.10 -19.05 -38.71
CA ALA A 258 45.55 -19.26 -38.70
C ALA A 258 46.31 -18.08 -38.08
N LEU A 259 47.44 -18.37 -37.44
CA LEU A 259 48.46 -17.40 -37.07
C LEU A 259 49.71 -17.60 -37.93
N ALA A 260 50.12 -16.57 -38.65
CA ALA A 260 51.36 -16.54 -39.42
C ALA A 260 52.38 -15.56 -38.81
N ARG A 261 53.66 -15.91 -38.80
CA ARG A 261 54.72 -14.95 -38.46
C ARG A 261 55.03 -14.05 -39.67
N PRO A 262 55.65 -12.88 -39.47
CA PRO A 262 56.07 -12.04 -40.58
C PRO A 262 56.96 -12.82 -41.56
N GLY A 263 56.55 -12.87 -42.84
CA GLY A 263 57.25 -13.60 -43.89
C GLY A 263 56.87 -15.07 -44.08
N GLU A 264 56.00 -15.64 -43.24
CA GLU A 264 55.47 -16.99 -43.45
C GLU A 264 54.39 -17.02 -44.55
N PRO A 265 54.28 -18.12 -45.31
CA PRO A 265 53.22 -18.30 -46.30
C PRO A 265 51.85 -18.39 -45.61
N ILE A 266 50.82 -17.88 -46.27
CA ILE A 266 49.44 -17.89 -45.79
C ILE A 266 48.79 -19.22 -46.20
N PRO A 267 48.07 -19.92 -45.30
CA PRO A 267 47.31 -21.11 -45.67
C PRO A 267 46.28 -20.80 -46.75
N HIS A 268 46.18 -21.66 -47.76
CA HIS A 268 45.25 -21.48 -48.88
C HIS A 268 43.76 -21.54 -48.47
N GLU A 269 43.50 -22.05 -47.28
CA GLU A 269 42.20 -22.13 -46.62
C GLU A 269 41.74 -20.80 -46.01
N CYS A 270 42.60 -19.78 -45.95
CA CYS A 270 42.27 -18.47 -45.39
C CYS A 270 42.03 -17.43 -46.49
N ALA A 271 40.78 -17.03 -46.69
CA ALA A 271 40.41 -15.98 -47.63
C ALA A 271 40.65 -14.55 -47.10
N ALA A 272 40.65 -14.35 -45.77
CA ALA A 272 40.90 -13.06 -45.14
C ALA A 272 42.30 -13.02 -44.51
N LEU A 273 43.11 -12.01 -44.85
CA LEU A 273 44.42 -11.76 -44.26
C LEU A 273 44.42 -10.47 -43.44
N VAL A 274 44.70 -10.58 -42.15
CA VAL A 274 44.90 -9.46 -41.24
C VAL A 274 46.39 -9.29 -40.98
N GLU A 275 46.97 -8.21 -41.52
CA GLU A 275 48.38 -7.87 -41.33
C GLU A 275 48.56 -6.90 -40.18
N MET A 276 49.29 -7.32 -39.15
CA MET A 276 49.59 -6.49 -37.99
C MET A 276 50.81 -5.62 -38.27
N ALA A 277 50.72 -4.35 -37.91
CA ALA A 277 51.85 -3.43 -37.90
C ALA A 277 52.47 -3.40 -36.49
N SER A 278 52.37 -2.27 -35.79
CA SER A 278 52.88 -2.12 -34.41
C SER A 278 51.74 -2.16 -33.38
N GLY A 279 51.87 -3.01 -32.37
CA GLY A 279 50.88 -3.14 -31.30
C GLY A 279 49.57 -3.76 -31.79
N LEU A 280 48.44 -3.14 -31.46
CA LEU A 280 47.10 -3.58 -31.90
C LEU A 280 46.59 -2.81 -33.12
N ASN A 281 47.50 -2.24 -33.92
CA ASN A 281 47.15 -1.63 -35.20
C ASN A 281 47.53 -2.60 -36.32
N GLY A 282 46.64 -2.77 -37.29
CA GLY A 282 46.87 -3.60 -38.46
C GLY A 282 46.02 -3.16 -39.64
N ALA A 283 45.96 -3.99 -40.67
CA ALA A 283 45.07 -3.80 -41.79
C ALA A 283 44.50 -5.13 -42.30
N LEU A 284 43.27 -5.12 -42.78
CA LEU A 284 42.74 -6.21 -43.60
C LEU A 284 43.23 -6.00 -45.03
N VAL A 285 44.00 -6.96 -45.53
CA VAL A 285 44.49 -6.96 -46.91
C VAL A 285 43.35 -7.35 -47.83
N ALA A 286 43.03 -6.46 -48.79
CA ALA A 286 41.93 -6.62 -49.72
C ALA A 286 42.33 -6.18 -51.13
N ASP A 287 41.73 -6.78 -52.17
CA ASP A 287 42.05 -6.50 -53.57
C ASP A 287 41.87 -5.02 -53.97
N GLY A 288 40.99 -4.30 -53.27
CA GLY A 288 40.70 -2.88 -53.48
C GLY A 288 41.58 -1.91 -52.70
N GLY A 289 42.54 -2.41 -51.92
CA GLY A 289 43.40 -1.64 -51.01
C GLY A 289 43.18 -2.00 -49.55
N ASP A 290 44.27 -1.97 -48.78
CA ASP A 290 44.28 -2.38 -47.38
C ASP A 290 43.39 -1.48 -46.52
N ILE A 291 42.58 -2.09 -45.65
CA ILE A 291 41.67 -1.39 -44.74
C ILE A 291 42.35 -1.28 -43.37
N PRO A 292 42.73 -0.08 -42.88
CA PRO A 292 43.34 0.07 -41.56
C PRO A 292 42.38 -0.28 -40.42
N LEU A 293 42.89 -0.97 -39.40
CA LEU A 293 42.14 -1.51 -38.28
C LEU A 293 42.85 -1.25 -36.94
N ALA A 294 42.07 -0.87 -35.93
CA ALA A 294 42.39 -1.08 -34.53
C ALA A 294 41.85 -2.45 -34.10
N LEU A 295 42.74 -3.39 -33.82
CA LEU A 295 42.43 -4.79 -33.54
C LEU A 295 42.02 -4.99 -32.07
N GLU A 296 41.13 -5.95 -31.84
CA GLU A 296 40.80 -6.41 -30.49
C GLU A 296 41.76 -7.51 -30.05
N ALA A 297 42.13 -7.51 -28.78
CA ALA A 297 42.98 -8.53 -28.19
C ALA A 297 42.40 -9.03 -26.87
N VAL A 298 42.44 -10.35 -26.68
CA VAL A 298 42.01 -11.02 -25.46
C VAL A 298 43.21 -11.72 -24.83
N SER A 299 43.43 -11.50 -23.54
CA SER A 299 44.46 -12.22 -22.78
C SER A 299 44.02 -13.67 -22.51
N GLN A 300 44.99 -14.55 -22.24
CA GLN A 300 44.71 -15.95 -21.90
C GLN A 300 43.80 -16.07 -20.66
N GLU A 301 44.03 -15.25 -19.63
CA GLU A 301 43.20 -15.26 -18.41
C GLU A 301 41.75 -14.83 -18.67
N GLN A 302 41.55 -13.80 -19.51
CA GLN A 302 40.21 -13.38 -19.92
C GLN A 302 39.50 -14.49 -20.70
N ALA A 303 40.19 -15.12 -21.66
CA ALA A 303 39.64 -16.23 -22.43
C ALA A 303 39.23 -17.40 -21.54
N GLN A 304 40.06 -17.76 -20.55
CA GLN A 304 39.77 -18.85 -19.62
C GLN A 304 38.54 -18.56 -18.72
N ARG A 305 38.42 -17.32 -18.21
CA ARG A 305 37.23 -16.91 -17.43
C ARG A 305 35.95 -16.96 -18.26
N LEU A 306 36.01 -16.48 -19.51
CA LEU A 306 34.87 -16.50 -20.43
C LEU A 306 34.47 -17.94 -20.78
N ALA A 307 35.44 -18.80 -21.08
CA ALA A 307 35.22 -20.23 -21.34
C ALA A 307 34.54 -20.93 -20.14
N GLY A 308 35.06 -20.73 -18.91
CA GLY A 308 34.48 -21.31 -17.71
C GLY A 308 33.03 -20.86 -17.42
N GLY A 309 32.69 -19.61 -17.78
CA GLY A 309 31.32 -19.08 -17.69
C GLY A 309 30.34 -19.76 -18.65
N MET A 310 30.80 -20.18 -19.84
CA MET A 310 29.97 -20.83 -20.86
C MET A 310 29.63 -22.28 -20.51
N ALA A 311 30.58 -23.05 -19.96
CA ALA A 311 30.35 -24.44 -19.56
C ALA A 311 29.20 -24.57 -18.52
N SER A 312 29.10 -23.60 -17.62
CA SER A 312 28.00 -23.55 -16.63
C SER A 312 26.63 -23.34 -17.27
N ARG A 313 26.56 -22.60 -18.39
CA ARG A 313 25.31 -22.33 -19.13
C ARG A 313 24.92 -23.45 -20.09
N GLU A 314 25.89 -24.13 -20.69
CA GLU A 314 25.61 -25.34 -21.47
C GLU A 314 24.95 -26.39 -20.59
N ARG A 315 25.49 -26.64 -19.39
CA ARG A 315 24.86 -27.56 -18.43
C ARG A 315 23.43 -27.15 -18.10
N GLN A 316 23.16 -25.87 -17.82
CA GLN A 316 21.80 -25.39 -17.59
C GLN A 316 20.86 -25.57 -18.81
N SER A 317 21.41 -25.52 -20.02
CA SER A 317 20.65 -25.72 -21.27
C SER A 317 20.44 -27.20 -21.59
N ALA A 318 21.34 -28.08 -21.13
CA ALA A 318 21.28 -29.54 -21.29
C ALA A 318 20.43 -30.21 -20.19
N THR A 319 20.24 -29.55 -19.05
CA THR A 319 19.36 -30.05 -17.98
C THR A 319 17.89 -29.89 -18.34
N THR A 320 17.10 -30.91 -18.03
CA THR A 320 15.64 -30.88 -18.14
C THR A 320 15.01 -30.75 -16.77
N LEU A 321 13.81 -30.16 -16.72
CA LEU A 321 13.00 -30.16 -15.51
C LEU A 321 12.06 -31.37 -15.50
N PRO A 322 11.74 -31.93 -14.32
CA PRO A 322 10.75 -32.98 -14.22
C PRO A 322 9.41 -32.57 -14.85
N GLN A 323 8.75 -33.51 -15.53
CA GLN A 323 7.50 -33.26 -16.24
C GLN A 323 6.28 -33.42 -15.32
N GLY A 324 5.23 -32.62 -15.55
CA GLY A 324 3.97 -32.67 -14.79
C GLY A 324 4.07 -32.14 -13.34
N PRO A 325 2.92 -31.89 -12.67
CA PRO A 325 2.90 -31.42 -11.29
C PRO A 325 3.42 -32.50 -10.33
N ILE A 326 4.35 -32.13 -9.44
CA ILE A 326 4.95 -33.05 -8.46
C ILE A 326 4.19 -32.91 -7.14
N PRO A 327 3.59 -33.97 -6.57
CA PRO A 327 2.93 -33.89 -5.27
C PRO A 327 3.92 -33.65 -4.12
N LEU A 328 3.54 -32.86 -3.11
CA LEU A 328 4.37 -32.62 -1.93
C LEU A 328 4.77 -33.93 -1.21
N ALA A 329 3.84 -34.86 -1.05
CA ALA A 329 4.13 -36.17 -0.44
C ALA A 329 5.31 -36.92 -1.10
N HIS A 330 5.49 -36.76 -2.43
CA HIS A 330 6.58 -37.43 -3.15
C HIS A 330 7.95 -36.86 -2.78
N VAL A 331 8.07 -35.54 -2.66
CA VAL A 331 9.34 -34.92 -2.27
C VAL A 331 9.63 -35.08 -0.78
N LEU A 332 8.59 -35.08 0.06
CA LEU A 332 8.74 -35.36 1.50
C LEU A 332 9.22 -36.78 1.77
N SER A 333 8.69 -37.79 1.05
CA SER A 333 9.13 -39.18 1.25
C SER A 333 10.59 -39.38 0.84
N ARG A 334 11.07 -38.71 -0.22
CA ARG A 334 12.48 -38.76 -0.63
C ARG A 334 13.39 -38.01 0.35
N GLY A 335 12.92 -36.89 0.92
CA GLY A 335 13.67 -36.09 1.88
C GLY A 335 13.75 -36.68 3.28
N ALA A 336 12.89 -37.66 3.61
CA ALA A 336 12.94 -38.37 4.89
C ALA A 336 14.20 -39.23 5.05
N ASP A 337 14.74 -39.77 3.94
CA ASP A 337 15.97 -40.58 3.94
C ASP A 337 17.24 -39.72 4.04
N GLU A 338 17.17 -38.42 3.72
CA GLU A 338 18.27 -37.44 3.80
C GLU A 338 18.26 -36.62 5.09
N HIS A 339 17.45 -37.00 6.10
CA HIS A 339 17.42 -36.33 7.40
C HIS A 339 18.68 -36.68 8.21
N ASP A 340 19.75 -35.95 7.94
CA ASP A 340 21.01 -36.02 8.66
C ASP A 340 20.81 -35.58 10.13
N ALA A 341 20.75 -36.57 11.03
CA ALA A 341 20.54 -36.38 12.47
C ALA A 341 21.67 -35.57 13.15
N ASP A 342 22.80 -35.37 12.46
CA ASP A 342 24.00 -34.70 12.96
C ASP A 342 24.03 -33.17 12.69
N ARG A 343 23.05 -32.61 11.96
CA ARG A 343 22.95 -31.15 11.78
C ARG A 343 22.14 -30.54 12.93
N ALA A 344 22.79 -29.67 13.70
CA ALA A 344 22.21 -28.99 14.86
C ALA A 344 20.83 -28.35 14.56
N PRO A 345 19.95 -28.18 15.58
CA PRO A 345 18.55 -27.77 15.44
C PRO A 345 18.32 -26.32 14.94
N ALA A 346 19.32 -25.65 14.39
CA ALA A 346 19.34 -24.19 14.28
C ALA A 346 18.56 -23.64 13.06
N GLY A 347 18.26 -24.46 12.06
CA GLY A 347 17.68 -24.06 10.76
C GLY A 347 16.18 -24.33 10.61
N LEU A 348 15.58 -23.75 9.55
CA LEU A 348 14.19 -23.99 9.13
C LEU A 348 14.17 -24.59 7.71
N ARG A 349 14.92 -25.67 7.51
CA ARG A 349 14.99 -26.39 6.23
C ARG A 349 13.64 -27.03 5.88
N ALA A 350 13.24 -26.89 4.62
CA ALA A 350 12.05 -27.51 4.04
C ALA A 350 12.28 -27.87 2.57
N VAL A 351 11.84 -29.06 2.16
CA VAL A 351 11.92 -29.53 0.77
C VAL A 351 10.71 -29.02 -0.01
N VAL A 352 10.96 -28.28 -1.10
CA VAL A 352 9.91 -27.57 -1.84
C VAL A 352 9.75 -28.03 -3.28
N GLY A 353 10.63 -28.88 -3.80
CA GLY A 353 10.57 -29.30 -5.20
C GLY A 353 11.76 -30.15 -5.64
N LEU A 354 11.91 -30.26 -6.96
CA LEU A 354 12.97 -31.00 -7.63
C LEU A 354 13.77 -30.08 -8.57
N ALA A 355 15.09 -30.27 -8.62
CA ALA A 355 15.99 -29.47 -9.43
C ALA A 355 15.93 -29.89 -10.92
N ALA A 356 16.49 -29.04 -11.79
CA ALA A 356 16.84 -29.47 -13.13
C ALA A 356 17.95 -30.54 -13.08
N HIS A 357 17.89 -31.52 -13.98
CA HIS A 357 18.76 -32.69 -14.00
C HIS A 357 19.11 -33.08 -15.44
N LEU A 358 20.21 -33.80 -15.63
CA LEU A 358 20.51 -34.40 -16.93
C LEU A 358 19.53 -35.53 -17.23
N PRO A 359 19.19 -35.82 -18.50
CA PRO A 359 18.15 -36.80 -18.87
C PRO A 359 18.30 -38.19 -18.24
N ASP A 360 19.54 -38.62 -17.97
CA ASP A 360 19.86 -39.94 -17.40
C ASP A 360 20.07 -39.93 -15.88
N GLU A 361 19.90 -38.78 -15.22
CA GLU A 361 20.11 -38.60 -13.78
C GLU A 361 18.79 -38.50 -13.01
N THR A 362 18.81 -38.82 -11.72
CA THR A 362 17.66 -38.54 -10.86
C THR A 362 17.70 -37.08 -10.40
N PRO A 363 16.57 -36.35 -10.45
CA PRO A 363 16.56 -34.97 -10.00
C PRO A 363 16.76 -34.86 -8.50
N ASP A 364 17.67 -33.97 -8.10
CA ASP A 364 17.95 -33.62 -6.72
C ASP A 364 16.78 -32.90 -6.05
N LEU A 365 16.71 -33.01 -4.72
CA LEU A 365 15.73 -32.28 -3.92
C LEU A 365 16.12 -30.82 -3.79
N VAL A 366 15.15 -29.93 -4.02
CA VAL A 366 15.31 -28.49 -3.75
C VAL A 366 14.82 -28.24 -2.33
N ALA A 367 15.77 -28.03 -1.41
CA ALA A 367 15.49 -27.62 -0.04
C ALA A 367 15.79 -26.12 0.15
N LEU A 368 14.97 -25.44 0.94
CA LEU A 368 15.16 -24.04 1.35
C LEU A 368 15.24 -23.97 2.87
N ASP A 369 16.21 -23.24 3.41
CA ASP A 369 16.37 -23.00 4.85
C ASP A 369 16.28 -21.50 5.16
N LEU A 370 15.19 -21.07 5.82
CA LEU A 370 14.97 -19.66 6.18
C LEU A 370 15.97 -19.11 7.21
N VAL A 371 16.88 -19.92 7.75
CA VAL A 371 17.96 -19.44 8.63
C VAL A 371 19.29 -19.41 7.89
N ALA A 372 19.62 -20.48 7.17
CA ALA A 372 20.91 -20.62 6.49
C ALA A 372 20.96 -19.91 5.12
N ASP A 373 19.88 -19.98 4.34
CA ASP A 373 19.83 -19.44 2.98
C ASP A 373 19.47 -17.94 2.96
N GLY A 374 18.94 -17.43 4.06
CA GLY A 374 18.53 -16.03 4.24
C GLY A 374 17.38 -15.88 5.23
N PRO A 375 17.47 -15.00 6.25
CA PRO A 375 16.43 -14.83 7.28
C PRO A 375 15.08 -14.39 6.70
N HIS A 376 15.10 -13.76 5.53
CA HIS A 376 13.93 -13.28 4.82
C HIS A 376 14.02 -13.72 3.36
N ALA A 377 12.86 -13.93 2.76
CA ALA A 377 12.70 -14.41 1.39
C ALA A 377 11.73 -13.54 0.59
N VAL A 378 12.03 -13.41 -0.70
CA VAL A 378 11.16 -12.75 -1.68
C VAL A 378 10.73 -13.76 -2.73
N VAL A 379 9.42 -13.83 -2.99
CA VAL A 379 8.83 -14.70 -4.00
C VAL A 379 8.10 -13.85 -5.03
N VAL A 380 8.53 -13.91 -6.28
CA VAL A 380 7.94 -13.11 -7.36
C VAL A 380 7.38 -14.02 -8.42
N GLY A 381 6.16 -13.71 -8.87
CA GLY A 381 5.50 -14.45 -9.92
C GLY A 381 4.22 -13.76 -10.38
N THR A 382 4.04 -13.68 -11.69
CA THR A 382 2.82 -13.18 -12.32
C THR A 382 1.61 -14.04 -11.94
N THR A 383 0.40 -13.49 -12.10
CA THR A 383 -0.84 -14.24 -11.85
C THR A 383 -0.85 -15.54 -12.67
N GLY A 384 -1.17 -16.66 -12.01
CA GLY A 384 -1.18 -17.99 -12.62
C GLY A 384 0.16 -18.73 -12.65
N ALA A 385 1.28 -18.08 -12.27
CA ALA A 385 2.60 -18.72 -12.27
C ALA A 385 2.77 -19.83 -11.20
N GLY A 386 1.89 -19.87 -10.19
CA GLY A 386 1.95 -20.83 -9.08
C GLY A 386 2.52 -20.26 -7.78
N LYS A 387 2.51 -18.93 -7.59
CA LYS A 387 3.08 -18.25 -6.42
C LYS A 387 2.39 -18.67 -5.12
N SER A 388 1.07 -18.57 -5.06
CA SER A 388 0.29 -18.93 -3.86
C SER A 388 0.44 -20.43 -3.56
N GLU A 389 0.43 -21.29 -4.58
CA GLU A 389 0.68 -22.73 -4.42
C GLU A 389 2.08 -23.04 -3.90
N PHE A 390 3.10 -22.33 -4.38
CA PHE A 390 4.47 -22.45 -3.88
C PHE A 390 4.56 -22.04 -2.40
N LEU A 391 3.93 -20.92 -2.01
CA LEU A 391 3.89 -20.48 -0.61
C LEU A 391 3.19 -21.52 0.27
N THR A 392 2.05 -22.06 -0.15
CA THR A 392 1.36 -23.16 0.55
C THR A 392 2.26 -24.38 0.69
N THR A 393 2.94 -24.80 -0.38
CA THR A 393 3.90 -25.92 -0.36
C THR A 393 5.05 -25.67 0.59
N TRP A 394 5.59 -24.46 0.63
CA TRP A 394 6.69 -24.16 1.52
C TRP A 394 6.24 -24.18 2.99
N ILE A 395 5.09 -23.59 3.31
CA ILE A 395 4.50 -23.62 4.67
C ILE A 395 4.24 -25.07 5.11
N ALA A 396 3.55 -25.85 4.27
CA ALA A 396 3.23 -27.25 4.55
C ALA A 396 4.50 -28.09 4.74
N SER A 397 5.54 -27.86 3.93
CA SER A 397 6.81 -28.56 4.05
C SER A 397 7.56 -28.20 5.33
N ILE A 398 7.57 -26.93 5.75
CA ILE A 398 8.13 -26.54 7.05
C ILE A 398 7.34 -27.20 8.18
N ALA A 399 6.00 -27.16 8.15
CA ALA A 399 5.14 -27.75 9.16
C ALA A 399 5.27 -29.29 9.26
N ALA A 400 5.63 -29.96 8.15
CA ALA A 400 5.91 -31.39 8.13
C ALA A 400 7.22 -31.76 8.85
N HIS A 401 8.22 -30.87 8.85
CA HIS A 401 9.54 -31.13 9.42
C HIS A 401 9.74 -30.56 10.83
N HIS A 402 9.03 -29.49 11.17
CA HIS A 402 9.21 -28.75 12.43
C HIS A 402 7.92 -28.74 13.24
N ALA A 403 8.02 -28.86 14.57
CA ALA A 403 6.88 -28.82 15.47
C ALA A 403 6.41 -27.37 15.77
N PRO A 404 5.15 -27.15 16.21
CA PRO A 404 4.64 -25.82 16.56
C PRO A 404 5.45 -25.09 17.64
N GLU A 405 6.15 -25.83 18.51
CA GLU A 405 7.05 -25.27 19.53
C GLU A 405 8.34 -24.70 18.91
N GLN A 406 8.68 -25.12 17.69
CA GLN A 406 9.87 -24.68 16.96
C GLN A 406 9.55 -23.56 15.97
N VAL A 407 8.40 -23.63 15.29
CA VAL A 407 8.00 -22.65 14.27
C VAL A 407 6.50 -22.42 14.25
N VAL A 408 6.14 -21.15 14.05
CA VAL A 408 4.76 -20.68 13.94
C VAL A 408 4.61 -19.74 12.76
N PHE A 409 3.42 -19.67 12.18
CA PHE A 409 3.11 -18.85 11.01
C PHE A 409 2.11 -17.74 11.35
N LEU A 410 2.37 -16.57 10.77
CA LEU A 410 1.38 -15.50 10.60
C LEU A 410 1.20 -15.30 9.09
N LEU A 411 0.00 -15.56 8.60
CA LEU A 411 -0.28 -15.54 7.17
C LEU A 411 -1.00 -14.24 6.80
N GLY A 412 -0.73 -13.68 5.62
CA GLY A 412 -1.43 -12.51 5.09
C GLY A 412 -1.95 -12.77 3.68
N ASP A 413 -3.27 -12.68 3.49
CA ASP A 413 -3.93 -12.87 2.20
C ASP A 413 -4.75 -11.63 1.84
N PHE A 414 -4.22 -10.83 0.92
CA PHE A 414 -4.80 -9.55 0.49
C PHE A 414 -5.45 -9.62 -0.89
N LYS A 415 -5.79 -10.83 -1.36
CA LYS A 415 -6.50 -11.02 -2.64
C LYS A 415 -7.54 -12.13 -2.55
N GLY A 416 -8.73 -11.76 -2.06
CA GLY A 416 -9.90 -12.65 -2.08
C GLY A 416 -9.92 -13.73 -1.00
N GLY A 417 -9.00 -13.68 -0.03
CA GLY A 417 -9.11 -14.34 1.27
C GLY A 417 -9.27 -15.86 1.25
N THR A 418 -8.72 -16.56 0.24
CA THR A 418 -8.85 -18.03 0.11
C THR A 418 -7.53 -18.75 -0.12
N ALA A 419 -6.43 -18.04 -0.35
CA ALA A 419 -5.14 -18.64 -0.68
C ALA A 419 -4.58 -19.46 0.50
N PHE A 420 -4.90 -19.08 1.73
CA PHE A 420 -4.38 -19.73 2.94
C PHE A 420 -5.43 -20.38 3.85
N ASP A 421 -6.72 -20.36 3.48
CA ASP A 421 -7.81 -20.90 4.31
C ASP A 421 -7.61 -22.35 4.74
N HIS A 422 -7.12 -23.17 3.81
CA HIS A 422 -6.87 -24.58 4.05
C HIS A 422 -5.66 -24.83 4.99
N LEU A 423 -4.83 -23.83 5.27
CA LEU A 423 -3.71 -23.93 6.22
C LEU A 423 -4.13 -23.59 7.65
N GLN A 424 -5.30 -22.96 7.86
CA GLN A 424 -5.75 -22.53 9.19
C GLN A 424 -5.96 -23.71 10.16
N SER A 425 -6.15 -24.92 9.67
CA SER A 425 -6.26 -26.12 10.52
C SER A 425 -4.93 -26.59 11.10
N LEU A 426 -3.79 -26.10 10.59
CA LEU A 426 -2.48 -26.48 11.11
C LEU A 426 -2.21 -25.79 12.46
N PRO A 427 -1.72 -26.52 13.48
CA PRO A 427 -1.46 -25.95 14.81
C PRO A 427 -0.33 -24.91 14.82
N HIS A 428 0.48 -24.87 13.76
CA HIS A 428 1.52 -23.86 13.54
C HIS A 428 0.96 -22.49 13.14
N VAL A 429 -0.24 -22.43 12.55
CA VAL A 429 -0.82 -21.17 12.05
C VAL A 429 -1.50 -20.45 13.20
N THR A 430 -0.95 -19.28 13.54
CA THR A 430 -1.38 -18.50 14.70
C THR A 430 -2.39 -17.41 14.37
N GLY A 431 -2.53 -17.10 13.09
CA GLY A 431 -3.50 -16.14 12.59
C GLY A 431 -3.35 -15.92 11.09
N VAL A 432 -4.45 -15.50 10.47
CA VAL A 432 -4.49 -15.04 9.08
C VAL A 432 -4.95 -13.59 9.08
N LEU A 433 -4.16 -12.71 8.47
CA LEU A 433 -4.48 -11.33 8.18
C LEU A 433 -5.20 -11.30 6.83
N THR A 434 -6.51 -11.16 6.85
CA THR A 434 -7.33 -10.88 5.68
C THR A 434 -7.97 -9.51 5.84
N ASP A 435 -8.24 -8.83 4.72
CA ASP A 435 -9.07 -7.62 4.62
C ASP A 435 -8.87 -6.65 5.81
N LEU A 436 -7.66 -6.08 5.88
CA LEU A 436 -7.28 -5.17 6.96
C LEU A 436 -7.96 -3.80 6.72
N ASP A 437 -9.19 -3.68 7.20
CA ASP A 437 -9.82 -2.38 7.42
C ASP A 437 -8.96 -1.49 8.34
N GLY A 438 -9.28 -0.19 8.42
CA GLY A 438 -8.46 0.79 9.14
C GLY A 438 -8.18 0.42 10.61
N GLY A 439 -9.09 -0.34 11.25
CA GLY A 439 -8.91 -0.85 12.61
C GLY A 439 -8.02 -2.09 12.68
N GLY A 440 -8.25 -3.07 11.80
CA GLY A 440 -7.47 -4.31 11.71
C GLY A 440 -6.00 -4.07 11.40
N ALA A 441 -5.69 -3.13 10.48
CA ALA A 441 -4.31 -2.80 10.11
C ALA A 441 -3.50 -2.23 11.27
N ARG A 442 -4.07 -1.27 12.00
CA ARG A 442 -3.43 -0.65 13.17
C ARG A 442 -3.18 -1.69 14.26
N ARG A 443 -4.16 -2.55 14.52
CA ARG A 443 -4.03 -3.67 15.45
C ARG A 443 -2.89 -4.60 15.07
N ALA A 444 -2.75 -4.93 13.78
CA ALA A 444 -1.67 -5.77 13.27
C ALA A 444 -0.29 -5.09 13.45
N VAL A 445 -0.18 -3.80 13.15
CA VAL A 445 1.04 -2.99 13.37
C VAL A 445 1.46 -3.02 14.85
N GLU A 446 0.52 -2.72 15.75
CA GLU A 446 0.79 -2.66 17.19
C GLU A 446 1.15 -4.04 17.75
N GLY A 447 0.44 -5.09 17.34
CA GLY A 447 0.72 -6.47 17.74
C GLY A 447 2.08 -6.98 17.26
N LEU A 448 2.49 -6.66 16.03
CA LEU A 448 3.82 -7.00 15.52
C LEU A 448 4.93 -6.24 16.26
N ARG A 449 4.72 -4.94 16.56
CA ARG A 449 5.66 -4.15 17.36
C ARG A 449 5.77 -4.69 18.80
N ALA A 450 4.66 -5.12 19.37
CA ALA A 450 4.62 -5.77 20.69
C ALA A 450 5.38 -7.09 20.68
N GLU A 451 5.23 -7.90 19.62
CA GLU A 451 5.96 -9.16 19.48
C GLU A 451 7.47 -8.95 19.40
N ILE A 452 7.94 -7.93 18.67
CA ILE A 452 9.35 -7.54 18.64
C ILE A 452 9.84 -7.27 20.07
N ARG A 453 9.14 -6.41 20.84
CA ARG A 453 9.50 -6.09 22.23
C ARG A 453 9.45 -7.31 23.15
N ARG A 454 8.49 -8.21 22.95
CA ARG A 454 8.34 -9.45 23.73
C ARG A 454 9.55 -10.37 23.50
N ARG A 455 9.94 -10.57 22.24
CA ARG A 455 11.11 -11.38 21.86
C ARG A 455 12.42 -10.79 22.38
N GLU A 456 12.61 -9.48 22.23
CA GLU A 456 13.76 -8.76 22.79
C GLU A 456 13.89 -8.99 24.30
N ARG A 457 12.79 -8.82 25.06
CA ARG A 457 12.75 -9.06 26.51
C ARG A 457 13.04 -10.52 26.87
N ALA A 458 12.46 -11.48 26.16
CA ALA A 458 12.65 -12.91 26.43
C ALA A 458 14.10 -13.35 26.18
N ILE A 459 14.71 -12.90 25.08
CA ILE A 459 16.11 -13.20 24.74
C ILE A 459 17.06 -12.55 25.76
N ALA A 460 16.82 -11.28 26.11
CA ALA A 460 17.60 -10.57 27.12
C ALA A 460 17.48 -11.22 28.51
N GLY A 461 16.26 -11.62 28.91
CA GLY A 461 16.00 -12.30 30.18
C GLY A 461 16.68 -13.66 30.30
N ALA A 462 16.92 -14.35 29.17
CA ALA A 462 17.71 -15.58 29.12
C ALA A 462 19.24 -15.34 29.11
N GLY A 463 19.69 -14.08 29.00
CA GLY A 463 21.11 -13.74 28.84
C GLY A 463 21.69 -14.24 27.51
N ALA A 464 20.86 -14.32 26.47
CA ALA A 464 21.22 -14.80 25.13
C ALA A 464 21.41 -13.63 24.15
N ARG A 465 22.11 -13.89 23.04
CA ARG A 465 22.31 -12.89 21.96
C ARG A 465 21.22 -12.96 20.89
N ASP A 466 20.70 -14.15 20.65
CA ASP A 466 19.67 -14.41 19.64
C ASP A 466 18.84 -15.63 20.02
N ILE A 467 17.78 -15.88 19.25
CA ILE A 467 16.84 -17.00 19.45
C ILE A 467 17.48 -18.39 19.31
N GLY A 468 18.66 -18.50 18.68
CA GLY A 468 19.33 -19.79 18.48
C GLY A 468 19.91 -20.37 19.77
N ASP A 469 19.99 -19.58 20.85
CA ASP A 469 20.42 -20.03 22.15
C ASP A 469 19.38 -20.99 22.78
N PRO A 470 19.77 -22.21 23.20
CA PRO A 470 18.85 -23.19 23.77
C PRO A 470 18.11 -22.70 25.03
N ARG A 471 18.60 -21.67 25.73
CA ARG A 471 17.94 -21.08 26.90
C ARG A 471 16.70 -20.27 26.51
N VAL A 472 16.60 -19.80 25.27
CA VAL A 472 15.45 -19.06 24.76
C VAL A 472 14.36 -20.05 24.35
N ARG A 473 13.23 -20.04 25.08
CA ARG A 473 12.08 -20.92 24.82
C ARG A 473 11.02 -20.19 23.97
N LEU A 474 11.37 -19.87 22.73
CA LEU A 474 10.47 -19.23 21.77
C LEU A 474 10.51 -19.94 20.42
N ALA A 475 9.32 -20.18 19.85
CA ALA A 475 9.21 -20.60 18.45
C ALA A 475 9.65 -19.47 17.51
N ARG A 476 10.28 -19.83 16.39
CA ARG A 476 10.52 -18.91 15.28
C ARG A 476 9.17 -18.50 14.67
N LEU A 477 9.01 -17.22 14.35
CA LEU A 477 7.81 -16.69 13.70
C LEU A 477 8.11 -16.45 12.22
N VAL A 478 7.39 -17.12 11.33
CA VAL A 478 7.47 -16.91 9.88
C VAL A 478 6.22 -16.15 9.44
N ILE A 479 6.41 -14.91 9.00
CA ILE A 479 5.33 -14.05 8.49
C ILE A 479 5.31 -14.20 6.97
N VAL A 480 4.26 -14.81 6.43
CA VAL A 480 4.11 -15.07 4.99
C VAL A 480 3.01 -14.17 4.45
N ILE A 481 3.37 -13.27 3.54
CA ILE A 481 2.41 -12.36 2.90
C ILE A 481 2.28 -12.74 1.44
N ASP A 482 1.07 -13.15 1.02
CA ASP A 482 0.72 -13.18 -0.39
C ASP A 482 0.25 -11.79 -0.84
N GLU A 483 0.75 -11.37 -2.00
CA GLU A 483 0.53 -10.05 -2.58
C GLU A 483 0.87 -8.86 -1.65
N PHE A 484 2.13 -8.81 -1.20
CA PHE A 484 2.69 -7.72 -0.41
C PHE A 484 2.44 -6.32 -0.99
N ALA A 485 2.34 -6.20 -2.31
CA ALA A 485 2.03 -4.95 -2.98
C ALA A 485 0.64 -4.40 -2.63
N ALA A 486 -0.38 -5.28 -2.60
CA ALA A 486 -1.74 -4.91 -2.25
C ALA A 486 -1.81 -4.45 -0.78
N LEU A 487 -1.15 -5.19 0.11
CA LEU A 487 -1.05 -4.84 1.53
C LEU A 487 -0.52 -3.42 1.74
N LEU A 488 0.57 -3.05 1.07
CA LEU A 488 1.17 -1.72 1.22
C LEU A 488 0.36 -0.60 0.55
N GLN A 489 -0.43 -0.91 -0.48
CA GLN A 489 -1.31 0.07 -1.12
C GLN A 489 -2.48 0.45 -0.20
N GLU A 490 -3.05 -0.53 0.48
CA GLU A 490 -4.15 -0.32 1.43
C GLU A 490 -3.65 0.25 2.75
N ASN A 491 -2.49 -0.21 3.22
CA ASN A 491 -1.97 0.08 4.55
C ASN A 491 -0.48 0.47 4.54
N PRO A 492 -0.14 1.72 4.15
CA PRO A 492 1.26 2.16 3.98
C PRO A 492 2.12 2.08 5.26
N ASP A 493 1.51 2.25 6.44
CA ASP A 493 2.21 2.27 7.73
C ASP A 493 2.87 0.92 8.08
N LEU A 494 2.36 -0.18 7.52
CA LEU A 494 2.95 -1.51 7.68
C LEU A 494 4.35 -1.60 7.08
N HIS A 495 4.69 -0.76 6.09
CA HIS A 495 6.00 -0.76 5.45
C HIS A 495 7.15 -0.60 6.45
N GLN A 496 6.99 0.31 7.42
CA GLN A 496 8.00 0.56 8.44
C GLN A 496 8.18 -0.65 9.34
N VAL A 497 7.09 -1.30 9.76
CA VAL A 497 7.13 -2.49 10.62
C VAL A 497 7.84 -3.65 9.90
N PHE A 498 7.53 -3.91 8.64
CA PHE A 498 8.21 -4.97 7.89
C PHE A 498 9.69 -4.67 7.65
N THR A 499 10.06 -3.41 7.44
CA THR A 499 11.46 -3.00 7.33
C THR A 499 12.21 -3.24 8.65
N ASP A 500 11.57 -2.91 9.78
CA ASP A 500 12.12 -3.17 11.11
C ASP A 500 12.29 -4.66 11.39
N VAL A 501 11.32 -5.49 11.00
CA VAL A 501 11.42 -6.95 11.09
C VAL A 501 12.52 -7.46 10.16
N ALA A 502 12.67 -6.94 8.95
CA ALA A 502 13.74 -7.35 8.04
C ALA A 502 15.14 -7.04 8.60
N ALA A 503 15.28 -5.91 9.31
CA ALA A 503 16.57 -5.50 9.87
C ALA A 503 16.95 -6.26 11.14
N ARG A 504 15.98 -6.57 12.02
CA ARG A 504 16.22 -7.18 13.35
C ARG A 504 15.83 -8.66 13.43
N GLY A 505 15.05 -9.15 12.48
CA GLY A 505 14.33 -10.41 12.55
C GLY A 505 15.23 -11.63 12.72
N ARG A 506 16.44 -11.61 12.13
CA ARG A 506 17.42 -12.71 12.27
C ARG A 506 17.72 -13.06 13.72
N ALA A 507 18.00 -12.07 14.57
CA ALA A 507 18.32 -12.30 15.99
C ALA A 507 17.07 -12.66 16.80
N LEU A 508 15.92 -12.10 16.44
CA LEU A 508 14.63 -12.33 17.11
C LEU A 508 13.93 -13.64 16.68
N GLY A 509 14.44 -14.32 15.64
CA GLY A 509 13.77 -15.45 15.02
C GLY A 509 12.46 -15.10 14.33
N MET A 510 12.37 -13.89 13.79
CA MET A 510 11.27 -13.45 12.95
C MET A 510 11.74 -13.48 11.50
N HIS A 511 11.02 -14.22 10.66
CA HIS A 511 11.33 -14.44 9.25
C HIS A 511 10.21 -13.84 8.40
N LEU A 512 10.56 -13.28 7.24
CA LEU A 512 9.59 -12.69 6.30
C LEU A 512 9.63 -13.49 5.01
N VAL A 513 8.47 -13.89 4.50
CA VAL A 513 8.33 -14.46 3.15
C VAL A 513 7.36 -13.58 2.39
N LEU A 514 7.90 -12.73 1.51
CA LEU A 514 7.15 -11.68 0.83
C LEU A 514 6.84 -12.11 -0.61
N GLY A 515 5.58 -12.47 -0.85
CA GLY A 515 5.06 -12.79 -2.17
C GLY A 515 4.54 -11.55 -2.90
N THR A 516 4.92 -11.34 -4.16
CA THR A 516 4.37 -10.24 -4.98
C THR A 516 4.33 -10.59 -6.46
N GLN A 517 3.43 -9.96 -7.21
CA GLN A 517 3.42 -10.04 -8.67
C GLN A 517 4.54 -9.24 -9.34
N ARG A 518 5.01 -8.16 -8.71
CA ARG A 518 6.09 -7.30 -9.23
C ARG A 518 7.01 -6.87 -8.08
N ALA A 519 8.31 -7.02 -8.25
CA ALA A 519 9.28 -6.56 -7.25
C ALA A 519 9.58 -5.06 -7.39
N SER A 520 9.64 -4.57 -8.63
CA SER A 520 10.05 -3.20 -8.93
C SER A 520 9.08 -2.17 -8.36
N GLY A 521 9.59 -1.21 -7.58
CA GLY A 521 8.80 -0.11 -6.98
C GLY A 521 8.03 -0.47 -5.71
N ILE A 522 7.85 -1.75 -5.40
CA ILE A 522 7.17 -2.25 -4.19
C ILE A 522 8.19 -2.60 -3.11
N LEU A 523 9.23 -3.34 -3.47
CA LEU A 523 10.30 -3.73 -2.55
C LEU A 523 11.43 -2.70 -2.57
N ARG A 524 11.58 -1.94 -1.48
CA ARG A 524 12.69 -0.99 -1.31
C ARG A 524 14.01 -1.73 -1.14
N ASP A 525 15.12 -1.06 -1.48
CA ASP A 525 16.48 -1.63 -1.40
C ASP A 525 16.80 -2.23 -0.02
N ALA A 526 16.32 -1.62 1.06
CA ALA A 526 16.52 -2.12 2.42
C ALA A 526 15.86 -3.49 2.66
N LEU A 527 14.66 -3.75 2.13
CA LEU A 527 14.01 -5.06 2.23
C LEU A 527 14.75 -6.10 1.39
N LEU A 528 15.15 -5.74 0.16
CA LEU A 528 15.87 -6.64 -0.75
C LEU A 528 17.28 -6.98 -0.25
N ALA A 529 17.96 -6.05 0.42
CA ALA A 529 19.27 -6.26 1.03
C ALA A 529 19.21 -7.26 2.20
N ASN A 530 18.11 -7.25 2.96
CA ASN A 530 17.89 -8.18 4.06
C ASN A 530 17.20 -9.49 3.63
N SER A 531 16.81 -9.63 2.35
CA SER A 531 16.14 -10.81 1.79
C SER A 531 16.98 -11.48 0.70
N PRO A 532 18.09 -12.16 1.06
CA PRO A 532 18.99 -12.76 0.09
C PRO A 532 18.42 -14.04 -0.53
N LEU A 533 17.44 -14.70 0.11
CA LEU A 533 16.73 -15.82 -0.47
C LEU A 533 15.66 -15.31 -1.45
N ARG A 534 15.79 -15.65 -2.73
CA ARG A 534 14.94 -15.14 -3.79
C ARG A 534 14.42 -16.27 -4.65
N VAL A 535 13.12 -16.26 -4.88
CA VAL A 535 12.43 -17.23 -5.74
C VAL A 535 11.70 -16.45 -6.83
N ALA A 536 12.08 -16.70 -8.07
CA ALA A 536 11.43 -16.12 -9.24
C ALA A 536 10.71 -17.23 -10.02
N LEU A 537 9.38 -17.25 -9.93
CA LEU A 537 8.53 -17.98 -10.87
C LEU A 537 8.46 -17.18 -12.19
N ARG A 538 7.49 -17.47 -13.06
CA ARG A 538 7.29 -16.67 -14.27
C ARG A 538 7.05 -15.20 -13.95
N VAL A 539 7.99 -14.34 -14.34
CA VAL A 539 7.89 -12.87 -14.24
C VAL A 539 7.59 -12.23 -15.60
N ALA A 540 7.22 -10.95 -15.61
CA ALA A 540 6.79 -10.28 -16.84
C ALA A 540 7.96 -9.72 -17.67
N GLU A 541 9.06 -9.33 -17.03
CA GLU A 541 10.14 -8.57 -17.67
C GLU A 541 11.54 -9.17 -17.39
N ASP A 542 12.40 -9.20 -18.41
CA ASP A 542 13.78 -9.70 -18.33
C ASP A 542 14.61 -8.99 -17.25
N ARG A 543 14.41 -7.67 -17.11
CA ARG A 543 15.10 -6.85 -16.09
C ARG A 543 14.71 -7.24 -14.67
N GLU A 544 13.45 -7.55 -14.44
CA GLU A 544 12.95 -7.98 -13.12
C GLU A 544 13.54 -9.35 -12.75
N SER A 545 13.54 -10.29 -13.70
CA SER A 545 14.22 -11.58 -13.54
C SER A 545 15.70 -11.39 -13.18
N SER A 546 16.40 -10.54 -13.94
CA SER A 546 17.83 -10.28 -13.75
C SER A 546 18.12 -9.62 -12.39
N GLN A 547 17.29 -8.69 -11.94
CA GLN A 547 17.46 -8.02 -10.64
C GLN A 547 17.25 -8.99 -9.46
N LEU A 548 16.30 -9.91 -9.57
CA LEU A 548 15.98 -10.86 -8.51
C LEU A 548 16.99 -12.00 -8.46
N VAL A 549 17.17 -12.72 -9.56
CA VAL A 549 17.92 -13.99 -9.58
C VAL A 549 19.23 -13.91 -10.38
N GLY A 550 19.55 -12.78 -11.02
CA GLY A 550 20.81 -12.58 -11.75
C GLY A 550 20.80 -13.12 -13.18
N THR A 551 19.64 -13.50 -13.71
CA THR A 551 19.45 -14.03 -15.07
C THR A 551 18.09 -13.62 -15.61
N ASP A 552 17.90 -13.58 -16.94
CA ASP A 552 16.62 -13.25 -17.59
C ASP A 552 15.66 -14.46 -17.74
N LEU A 553 16.13 -15.66 -17.37
CA LEU A 553 15.43 -16.91 -17.67
C LEU A 553 14.04 -17.05 -17.04
N ALA A 554 13.76 -16.41 -15.90
CA ALA A 554 12.44 -16.50 -15.27
C ALA A 554 11.36 -15.74 -16.07
N ALA A 555 11.73 -14.69 -16.82
CA ALA A 555 10.83 -13.98 -17.73
C ALA A 555 10.48 -14.81 -18.99
N ARG A 556 11.33 -15.79 -19.32
CA ARG A 556 11.19 -16.67 -20.48
C ARG A 556 10.39 -17.94 -20.20
N ILE A 557 9.96 -18.16 -18.95
CA ILE A 557 9.09 -19.30 -18.60
C ILE A 557 7.76 -19.14 -19.37
N PRO A 558 7.33 -20.15 -20.16
CA PRO A 558 6.05 -20.07 -20.88
C PRO A 558 4.84 -19.88 -19.96
N GLY A 559 3.83 -19.17 -20.45
CA GLY A 559 2.63 -18.83 -19.69
C GLY A 559 1.54 -19.90 -19.63
N ASP A 560 1.84 -21.14 -20.00
CA ASP A 560 0.88 -22.24 -20.06
C ASP A 560 0.78 -23.03 -18.73
N ALA A 561 -0.21 -23.92 -18.65
CA ALA A 561 -0.46 -24.74 -17.46
C ALA A 561 0.66 -25.77 -17.18
N ALA A 562 1.40 -26.21 -18.20
CA ALA A 562 2.45 -27.21 -18.05
C ALA A 562 3.70 -26.64 -17.34
N HIS A 563 3.91 -25.32 -17.44
CA HIS A 563 5.04 -24.61 -16.83
C HIS A 563 4.72 -23.94 -15.49
N ARG A 564 3.47 -24.04 -15.03
CA ARG A 564 3.07 -23.58 -13.70
C ARG A 564 3.88 -24.28 -12.60
N GLY A 565 4.39 -23.52 -11.64
CA GLY A 565 5.23 -24.04 -10.56
C GLY A 565 6.70 -24.28 -10.97
N ILE A 566 7.12 -23.90 -12.17
CA ILE A 566 8.55 -23.76 -12.51
C ILE A 566 9.04 -22.39 -12.04
N GLY A 567 10.25 -22.37 -11.48
CA GLY A 567 10.96 -21.12 -11.20
C GLY A 567 12.44 -21.32 -10.98
N TYR A 568 13.09 -20.23 -10.57
CA TYR A 568 14.50 -20.16 -10.23
C TYR A 568 14.64 -19.78 -8.76
N VAL A 569 15.56 -20.43 -8.06
CA VAL A 569 15.92 -20.16 -6.67
C VAL A 569 17.33 -19.59 -6.64
N ARG A 570 17.53 -18.53 -5.85
CA ARG A 570 18.84 -17.99 -5.51
C ARG A 570 18.92 -17.79 -3.99
N ARG A 571 19.80 -18.53 -3.33
CA ARG A 571 20.12 -18.44 -1.90
C ARG A 571 21.28 -17.47 -1.67
N ALA A 572 21.51 -17.07 -0.42
CA ALA A 572 22.62 -16.17 -0.07
C ALA A 572 24.01 -16.68 -0.49
N GLY A 573 24.23 -18.00 -0.43
CA GLY A 573 25.50 -18.64 -0.79
C GLY A 573 25.64 -19.03 -2.26
N ASP A 574 24.59 -18.87 -3.07
CA ASP A 574 24.60 -19.33 -4.45
C ASP A 574 25.33 -18.36 -5.38
N VAL A 575 26.21 -18.91 -6.22
CA VAL A 575 26.90 -18.13 -7.27
C VAL A 575 25.94 -17.79 -8.42
N ALA A 576 25.00 -18.67 -8.72
CA ALA A 576 23.99 -18.52 -9.76
C ALA A 576 22.67 -19.15 -9.32
N ALA A 577 21.56 -18.68 -9.89
CA ALA A 577 20.26 -19.25 -9.61
C ALA A 577 20.08 -20.64 -10.22
N SER A 578 19.43 -21.54 -9.48
CA SER A 578 19.11 -22.90 -9.93
C SER A 578 17.66 -23.01 -10.37
N ALA A 579 17.41 -23.65 -11.52
CA ALA A 579 16.06 -23.97 -11.97
C ALA A 579 15.45 -25.09 -11.11
N ALA A 580 14.16 -24.97 -10.81
CA ALA A 580 13.41 -25.91 -10.00
C ALA A 580 11.98 -26.06 -10.50
N ARG A 581 11.42 -27.26 -10.34
CA ARG A 581 9.98 -27.49 -10.36
C ARG A 581 9.50 -27.66 -8.93
N PHE A 582 8.68 -26.73 -8.48
CA PHE A 582 8.12 -26.75 -7.14
C PHE A 582 6.99 -27.76 -7.03
N ALA A 583 6.93 -28.42 -5.88
CA ALA A 583 5.88 -29.36 -5.56
C ALA A 583 4.55 -28.65 -5.29
N LEU A 584 3.46 -29.40 -5.42
CA LEU A 584 2.11 -28.94 -5.17
C LEU A 584 1.54 -29.66 -3.94
N THR A 585 1.07 -28.86 -2.99
CA THR A 585 0.34 -29.36 -1.82
C THR A 585 -1.06 -29.81 -2.21
N ARG A 586 -1.45 -31.00 -1.76
CA ARG A 586 -2.81 -31.51 -1.87
C ARG A 586 -3.51 -31.47 -0.50
N PRO A 587 -4.85 -31.44 -0.46
CA PRO A 587 -5.60 -31.48 0.80
C PRO A 587 -5.19 -32.64 1.73
N ASP A 588 -4.96 -33.84 1.16
CA ASP A 588 -4.50 -35.01 1.92
C ASP A 588 -3.13 -34.81 2.60
N ASP A 589 -2.26 -33.96 2.05
CA ASP A 589 -0.95 -33.67 2.63
C ASP A 589 -1.12 -32.90 3.94
N LEU A 590 -2.05 -31.94 3.98
CA LEU A 590 -2.36 -31.15 5.18
C LEU A 590 -2.96 -32.01 6.27
N VAL A 591 -3.90 -32.90 5.91
CA VAL A 591 -4.48 -33.88 6.84
C VAL A 591 -3.41 -34.82 7.41
N ARG A 592 -2.43 -35.24 6.60
CA ARG A 592 -1.29 -36.04 7.10
C ARG A 592 -0.43 -35.22 8.07
N ILE A 593 -0.13 -33.96 7.75
CA ILE A 593 0.67 -33.07 8.60
C ILE A 593 -0.01 -32.85 9.95
N GLU A 594 -1.31 -32.57 9.96
CA GLU A 594 -2.10 -32.43 11.18
C GLU A 594 -2.07 -33.71 12.02
N LYS A 595 -2.25 -34.88 11.38
CA LYS A 595 -2.20 -36.19 12.05
C LYS A 595 -0.81 -36.58 12.57
N MET A 596 0.27 -35.99 12.09
CA MET A 596 1.62 -36.24 12.62
C MET A 596 1.81 -35.65 14.03
N ARG A 597 0.90 -34.77 14.48
CA ARG A 597 0.98 -34.06 15.76
C ARG A 597 -0.38 -34.04 16.49
N PRO A 598 -0.94 -35.22 16.84
CA PRO A 598 -2.24 -35.29 17.50
C PRO A 598 -2.18 -34.61 18.87
N GLY A 599 -3.10 -33.67 19.11
CA GLY A 599 -3.22 -32.98 20.40
C GLY A 599 -2.26 -31.79 20.61
N ALA A 600 -1.50 -31.38 19.60
CA ALA A 600 -0.75 -30.13 19.67
C ALA A 600 -1.72 -28.95 19.80
N ALA A 601 -1.54 -28.13 20.84
CA ALA A 601 -2.31 -26.91 21.00
C ALA A 601 -1.89 -25.89 19.91
N PRO A 602 -2.83 -25.08 19.38
CA PRO A 602 -2.47 -23.95 18.53
C PRO A 602 -1.47 -23.07 19.29
N ALA A 603 -0.35 -22.76 18.65
CA ALA A 603 0.65 -21.92 19.28
C ALA A 603 0.12 -20.48 19.47
N ALA A 604 0.49 -19.83 20.58
CA ALA A 604 0.13 -18.44 20.80
C ALA A 604 0.80 -17.54 19.75
N GLY A 605 -0.03 -16.80 19.00
CA GLY A 605 0.42 -15.87 17.97
C GLY A 605 0.77 -14.48 18.49
N PRO A 606 1.40 -13.65 17.62
CA PRO A 606 1.63 -12.23 17.91
C PRO A 606 0.34 -11.40 17.93
N LEU A 607 -0.76 -11.95 17.40
CA LEU A 607 -2.08 -11.31 17.33
C LEU A 607 -3.05 -12.15 18.15
N LEU A 608 -3.70 -11.50 19.12
CA LEU A 608 -4.79 -12.13 19.84
C LEU A 608 -6.01 -12.30 18.94
N ALA A 609 -6.84 -13.27 19.29
CA ALA A 609 -8.16 -13.42 18.68
C ALA A 609 -8.88 -12.06 18.67
N PRO A 610 -9.56 -11.70 17.56
CA PRO A 610 -10.37 -10.49 17.54
C PRO A 610 -11.40 -10.52 18.65
N LEU A 611 -11.74 -9.35 19.18
CA LEU A 611 -12.79 -9.27 20.19
C LEU A 611 -14.09 -9.87 19.63
N PRO A 612 -14.80 -10.69 20.42
CA PRO A 612 -16.04 -11.30 19.95
C PRO A 612 -17.10 -10.23 19.71
N ARG A 613 -18.07 -10.51 18.83
CA ARG A 613 -19.20 -9.60 18.55
C ARG A 613 -20.13 -9.43 19.74
N GLU A 614 -20.24 -10.47 20.53
CA GLU A 614 -21.02 -10.52 21.75
C GLU A 614 -20.15 -11.12 22.84
N TRP A 615 -20.18 -10.54 24.03
CA TRP A 615 -19.34 -11.00 25.12
C TRP A 615 -20.09 -10.94 26.45
N ARG A 616 -19.85 -11.95 27.28
CA ARG A 616 -20.32 -12.03 28.65
C ARG A 616 -19.13 -12.47 29.52
N PRO A 617 -18.86 -11.76 30.63
CA PRO A 617 -17.84 -12.20 31.56
C PRO A 617 -18.26 -13.51 32.23
N ALA A 618 -17.28 -14.34 32.60
CA ALA A 618 -17.54 -15.54 33.39
C ALA A 618 -18.07 -15.16 34.79
N ASP A 619 -17.43 -14.18 35.42
CA ASP A 619 -17.86 -13.57 36.68
C ASP A 619 -18.20 -12.09 36.44
N PRO A 620 -19.44 -11.65 36.72
CA PRO A 620 -19.87 -10.26 36.47
C PRO A 620 -19.19 -9.24 37.40
N VAL A 621 -18.59 -9.71 38.49
CA VAL A 621 -17.92 -8.93 39.52
C VAL A 621 -16.57 -9.55 39.84
N THR A 622 -15.52 -8.75 39.85
CA THR A 622 -14.16 -9.17 40.19
C THR A 622 -13.89 -9.15 41.70
N ASP A 623 -12.77 -9.74 42.16
CA ASP A 623 -12.34 -9.84 43.57
C ASP A 623 -12.30 -8.50 44.35
N GLY A 624 -12.39 -7.36 43.67
CA GLY A 624 -12.46 -6.01 44.26
C GLY A 624 -13.88 -5.41 44.41
N ALA A 625 -14.93 -6.18 44.14
CA ALA A 625 -16.31 -5.71 44.00
C ALA A 625 -16.52 -4.70 42.85
N SER A 626 -15.66 -4.78 41.82
CA SER A 626 -15.80 -4.00 40.59
C SER A 626 -16.61 -4.79 39.56
N ILE A 627 -17.60 -4.14 38.97
CA ILE A 627 -18.45 -4.65 37.90
C ILE A 627 -17.67 -4.65 36.59
N VAL A 628 -17.71 -5.76 35.87
CA VAL A 628 -17.06 -5.87 34.56
C VAL A 628 -17.91 -5.18 33.49
N LEU A 629 -17.39 -4.14 32.85
CA LEU A 629 -18.07 -3.38 31.79
C LEU A 629 -17.92 -4.02 30.40
N GLY A 630 -16.78 -4.67 30.14
CA GLY A 630 -16.44 -5.18 28.81
C GLY A 630 -15.04 -5.78 28.73
N LEU A 631 -14.73 -6.39 27.60
CA LEU A 631 -13.39 -6.91 27.26
C LEU A 631 -12.69 -5.93 26.32
N ALA A 632 -11.64 -5.28 26.82
CA ALA A 632 -10.81 -4.34 26.08
C ALA A 632 -9.60 -5.07 25.46
N ASP A 633 -9.25 -4.72 24.23
CA ASP A 633 -8.09 -5.24 23.52
C ASP A 633 -6.93 -4.24 23.61
N ASP A 634 -5.80 -4.68 24.15
CA ASP A 634 -4.55 -3.92 24.27
C ASP A 634 -3.49 -4.60 23.38
N PRO A 635 -3.41 -4.22 22.08
CA PRO A 635 -2.48 -4.83 21.13
C PRO A 635 -1.02 -4.55 21.48
N ALA A 636 -0.75 -3.44 22.18
CA ALA A 636 0.60 -3.01 22.53
C ALA A 636 1.26 -3.91 23.58
N GLU A 637 0.47 -4.52 24.45
CA GLU A 637 0.92 -5.50 25.45
C GLU A 637 0.44 -6.94 25.15
N GLN A 638 -0.17 -7.17 23.97
CA GLN A 638 -0.70 -8.48 23.56
C GLN A 638 -1.61 -9.12 24.62
N ARG A 639 -2.55 -8.34 25.16
CA ARG A 639 -3.49 -8.83 26.18
C ARG A 639 -4.90 -8.31 25.92
N GLN A 640 -5.87 -9.05 26.42
CA GLN A 640 -7.24 -8.58 26.56
C GLN A 640 -7.53 -8.44 28.05
N ILE A 641 -8.01 -7.27 28.45
CA ILE A 641 -8.24 -6.91 29.84
C ILE A 641 -9.72 -6.60 30.05
N GLU A 642 -10.23 -7.00 31.21
CA GLU A 642 -11.59 -6.63 31.59
C GLU A 642 -11.61 -5.16 32.00
N ALA A 643 -12.36 -4.34 31.25
CA ALA A 643 -12.69 -2.99 31.66
C ALA A 643 -13.69 -3.09 32.82
N THR A 644 -13.39 -2.50 33.97
CA THR A 644 -14.23 -2.61 35.17
C THR A 644 -14.70 -1.24 35.68
N LEU A 645 -15.72 -1.22 36.53
CA LEU A 645 -16.25 -0.04 37.21
C LEU A 645 -16.57 -0.42 38.66
N ARG A 646 -16.14 0.38 39.62
CA ARG A 646 -16.37 0.13 41.05
C ARG A 646 -17.43 1.09 41.62
N PRO A 647 -18.69 0.64 41.81
CA PRO A 647 -19.73 1.44 42.46
C PRO A 647 -19.27 1.96 43.83
N GLY A 648 -19.64 3.19 44.18
CA GLY A 648 -19.24 3.80 45.45
C GLY A 648 -17.86 4.46 45.45
N THR A 649 -17.00 4.13 44.48
CA THR A 649 -15.58 4.56 44.45
C THR A 649 -15.24 5.29 43.16
N ASP A 650 -15.59 4.72 42.01
CA ASP A 650 -15.34 5.35 40.72
C ASP A 650 -16.38 6.44 40.46
N ARG A 651 -15.98 7.55 39.86
CA ARG A 651 -16.91 8.65 39.55
C ARG A 651 -17.95 8.28 38.49
N GLY A 652 -17.62 7.39 37.55
CA GLY A 652 -18.57 6.94 36.54
C GLY A 652 -18.04 6.80 35.12
N VAL A 653 -18.93 6.39 34.21
CA VAL A 653 -18.68 6.27 32.77
C VAL A 653 -19.81 6.93 31.97
N PHE A 654 -19.43 7.74 31.00
CA PHE A 654 -20.34 8.35 30.03
C PHE A 654 -20.31 7.57 28.72
N VAL A 655 -21.48 7.19 28.22
CA VAL A 655 -21.64 6.25 27.10
C VAL A 655 -22.35 6.95 25.96
N ILE A 656 -21.69 7.14 24.83
CA ILE A 656 -22.25 7.85 23.68
C ILE A 656 -22.27 6.99 22.42
N GLY A 657 -23.38 7.01 21.69
CA GLY A 657 -23.57 6.18 20.51
C GLY A 657 -24.92 6.35 19.83
N GLY A 658 -24.99 5.98 18.56
CA GLY A 658 -26.21 6.02 17.76
C GLY A 658 -27.30 5.03 18.22
N ALA A 659 -28.43 5.03 17.52
CA ALA A 659 -29.49 4.05 17.75
C ALA A 659 -29.00 2.62 17.48
N GLY A 660 -29.39 1.65 18.31
CA GLY A 660 -28.98 0.25 18.15
C GLY A 660 -27.50 -0.06 18.48
N SER A 661 -26.73 0.93 18.92
CA SER A 661 -25.30 0.75 19.19
C SER A 661 -24.98 -0.07 20.45
N GLY A 662 -25.93 -0.24 21.38
CA GLY A 662 -25.73 -1.02 22.62
C GLY A 662 -25.70 -0.22 23.93
N LYS A 663 -25.93 1.11 23.89
CA LYS A 663 -25.97 1.99 25.09
C LYS A 663 -26.85 1.46 26.23
N SER A 664 -28.14 1.24 25.95
CA SER A 664 -29.11 0.77 26.93
C SER A 664 -28.81 -0.65 27.43
N SER A 665 -28.06 -1.45 26.67
CA SER A 665 -27.63 -2.77 27.10
C SER A 665 -26.57 -2.67 28.20
N LEU A 666 -25.57 -1.79 28.04
CA LEU A 666 -24.57 -1.54 29.09
C LEU A 666 -25.21 -0.95 30.35
N ALA A 667 -26.10 0.03 30.22
CA ALA A 667 -26.79 0.64 31.37
C ALA A 667 -27.57 -0.41 32.18
N ARG A 668 -28.34 -1.28 31.49
CA ARG A 668 -29.06 -2.39 32.13
C ARG A 668 -28.13 -3.42 32.76
N TRP A 669 -27.03 -3.77 32.09
CA TRP A 669 -26.03 -4.69 32.62
C TRP A 669 -25.46 -4.18 33.95
N VAL A 670 -24.99 -2.93 33.99
CA VAL A 670 -24.39 -2.38 35.21
C VAL A 670 -25.41 -2.23 36.34
N ALA A 671 -26.64 -1.77 36.03
CA ALA A 671 -27.71 -1.67 37.02
C ALA A 671 -28.13 -3.04 37.58
N GLY A 672 -28.28 -4.04 36.71
CA GLY A 672 -28.68 -5.40 37.08
C GLY A 672 -27.64 -6.07 37.97
N VAL A 673 -26.37 -6.07 37.54
CA VAL A 673 -25.27 -6.65 38.33
C VAL A 673 -25.14 -5.95 39.68
N ALA A 674 -25.21 -4.61 39.73
CA ALA A 674 -25.13 -3.88 40.99
C ALA A 674 -26.29 -4.24 41.94
N GLY A 675 -27.51 -4.32 41.42
CA GLY A 675 -28.71 -4.66 42.21
C GLY A 675 -28.67 -6.07 42.76
N GLU A 676 -28.30 -7.06 41.95
CA GLU A 676 -28.12 -8.46 42.37
C GLU A 676 -27.09 -8.62 43.48
N HIS A 677 -26.07 -7.75 43.49
CA HIS A 677 -25.01 -7.73 44.51
C HIS A 677 -25.32 -6.78 45.68
N GLY A 678 -26.61 -6.41 45.87
CA GLY A 678 -27.10 -5.69 47.04
C GLY A 678 -26.66 -4.23 47.15
N ARG A 679 -26.24 -3.61 46.05
CA ARG A 679 -25.85 -2.18 46.02
C ARG A 679 -27.07 -1.28 45.97
N ARG A 680 -26.98 -0.09 46.56
CA ARG A 680 -28.02 0.93 46.40
C ARG A 680 -27.95 1.56 44.99
N VAL A 681 -28.87 1.14 44.12
CA VAL A 681 -28.98 1.62 42.74
C VAL A 681 -30.24 2.46 42.56
N ILE A 682 -30.11 3.63 41.93
CA ILE A 682 -31.25 4.36 41.36
C ILE A 682 -31.08 4.37 39.85
N SER A 683 -32.00 3.72 39.13
CA SER A 683 -32.08 3.78 37.67
C SER A 683 -33.23 4.69 37.28
N VAL A 684 -32.96 5.71 36.48
CA VAL A 684 -33.98 6.66 36.05
C VAL A 684 -34.97 5.97 35.10
N PRO A 685 -36.25 5.85 35.47
CA PRO A 685 -37.22 5.12 34.66
C PRO A 685 -37.58 5.89 33.39
N ARG A 686 -38.23 5.17 32.47
CA ARG A 686 -38.59 5.71 31.17
C ARG A 686 -39.86 6.54 31.19
N ASP A 687 -40.57 6.75 32.28
CA ASP A 687 -41.72 7.67 32.32
C ASP A 687 -41.32 9.01 32.97
N ASN A 688 -42.00 10.12 32.61
CA ASN A 688 -41.58 11.44 33.10
C ASN A 688 -41.81 11.65 34.61
N GLU A 689 -42.80 10.98 35.21
CA GLU A 689 -43.13 11.15 36.64
C GLU A 689 -42.06 10.44 37.49
N GLY A 690 -41.84 9.15 37.23
CA GLY A 690 -40.80 8.38 37.89
C GLY A 690 -39.40 8.91 37.60
N ALA A 691 -39.15 9.47 36.41
CA ALA A 691 -37.85 10.06 36.11
C ALA A 691 -37.58 11.32 36.93
N TRP A 692 -38.58 12.16 37.13
CA TRP A 692 -38.48 13.32 38.01
C TRP A 692 -38.23 12.89 39.45
N ASP A 693 -38.99 11.90 39.93
CA ASP A 693 -38.83 11.40 41.30
C ASP A 693 -37.47 10.76 41.52
N ALA A 694 -36.95 10.00 40.54
CA ALA A 694 -35.63 9.40 40.61
C ALA A 694 -34.51 10.45 40.67
N LEU A 695 -34.64 11.58 39.96
CA LEU A 695 -33.70 12.70 40.05
C LEU A 695 -33.76 13.36 41.44
N VAL A 696 -34.96 13.62 41.95
CA VAL A 696 -35.15 14.21 43.29
C VAL A 696 -34.61 13.27 44.37
N ALA A 697 -34.92 11.98 44.30
CA ALA A 697 -34.45 10.97 45.24
C ALA A 697 -32.92 10.86 45.23
N ALA A 698 -32.29 10.85 44.06
CA ALA A 698 -30.84 10.76 43.94
C ALA A 698 -30.12 12.03 44.43
N GLU A 699 -30.76 13.20 44.35
CA GLU A 699 -30.20 14.44 44.90
C GLU A 699 -30.34 14.51 46.44
N GLN A 700 -31.46 14.03 46.97
CA GLN A 700 -31.74 14.03 48.42
C GLN A 700 -30.99 12.93 49.17
N ASP A 701 -30.94 11.73 48.61
CA ASP A 701 -30.29 10.55 49.18
C ASP A 701 -29.41 9.85 48.12
N PRO A 702 -28.16 10.32 47.93
CA PRO A 702 -27.30 9.91 46.81
C PRO A 702 -26.97 8.41 46.78
N PRO A 703 -27.32 7.65 45.73
CA PRO A 703 -27.10 6.20 45.69
C PRO A 703 -25.60 5.83 45.54
N GLU A 704 -25.25 4.55 45.70
CA GLU A 704 -23.90 4.07 45.32
C GLU A 704 -23.73 4.05 43.79
N LEU A 705 -24.82 3.82 43.06
CA LEU A 705 -24.87 3.82 41.61
C LEU A 705 -26.11 4.57 41.11
N PHE A 706 -25.90 5.57 40.28
CA PHE A 706 -26.96 6.31 39.59
C PHE A 706 -26.88 6.08 38.09
N VAL A 707 -27.94 5.52 37.51
CA VAL A 707 -27.97 5.13 36.09
C VAL A 707 -29.02 5.93 35.33
N VAL A 708 -28.58 6.60 34.25
CA VAL A 708 -29.45 7.36 33.35
C VAL A 708 -29.27 6.85 31.93
N ASP A 709 -30.31 6.25 31.37
CA ASP A 709 -30.33 5.79 29.98
C ASP A 709 -30.92 6.87 29.05
N ASP A 710 -30.23 7.17 27.96
CA ASP A 710 -30.55 8.19 26.95
C ASP A 710 -30.91 9.56 27.57
N ALA A 711 -29.97 10.15 28.32
CA ALA A 711 -30.16 11.41 29.05
C ALA A 711 -30.62 12.57 28.15
N ASP A 712 -30.15 12.63 26.90
CA ASP A 712 -30.61 13.63 25.92
C ASP A 712 -32.08 13.43 25.54
N ALA A 713 -32.51 12.17 25.38
CA ALA A 713 -33.91 11.85 25.15
C ALA A 713 -34.76 12.10 26.40
N LEU A 714 -34.25 11.79 27.59
CA LEU A 714 -34.91 12.06 28.87
C LEU A 714 -35.24 13.54 29.02
N LEU A 715 -34.24 14.42 28.88
CA LEU A 715 -34.43 15.87 29.05
C LEU A 715 -35.37 16.45 27.98
N ALA A 716 -35.28 15.95 26.74
CA ALA A 716 -36.15 16.40 25.64
C ALA A 716 -37.63 16.04 25.84
N ARG A 717 -37.97 15.12 26.75
CA ARG A 717 -39.35 14.69 27.03
C ARG A 717 -40.07 15.56 28.06
N PHE A 718 -39.32 16.35 28.84
CA PHE A 718 -39.92 17.29 29.78
C PHE A 718 -40.35 18.59 29.06
N PRO A 719 -41.41 19.27 29.53
CA PRO A 719 -41.67 20.65 29.13
C PRO A 719 -40.47 21.56 29.44
N ALA A 720 -40.28 22.64 28.69
CA ALA A 720 -39.07 23.45 28.73
C ALA A 720 -38.62 23.88 30.15
N GLU A 721 -39.53 24.35 31.00
CA GLU A 721 -39.20 24.73 32.39
C GLU A 721 -38.71 23.53 33.22
N TYR A 722 -39.39 22.38 33.10
CA TYR A 722 -39.00 21.14 33.79
C TYR A 722 -37.72 20.54 33.22
N ALA A 723 -37.51 20.62 31.91
CA ALA A 723 -36.29 20.14 31.25
C ALA A 723 -35.06 20.91 31.74
N GLN A 724 -35.20 22.23 31.93
CA GLN A 724 -34.13 23.06 32.49
C GLN A 724 -33.79 22.61 33.92
N VAL A 725 -34.78 22.53 34.82
CA VAL A 725 -34.53 22.14 36.21
C VAL A 725 -34.05 20.70 36.33
N ALA A 726 -34.60 19.76 35.55
CA ALA A 726 -34.12 18.39 35.51
C ALA A 726 -32.65 18.32 35.02
N GLY A 727 -32.28 19.14 34.04
CA GLY A 727 -30.90 19.27 33.57
C GLY A 727 -29.96 19.83 34.64
N GLU A 728 -30.39 20.85 35.38
CA GLU A 728 -29.63 21.45 36.49
C GLU A 728 -29.46 20.46 37.66
N ARG A 729 -30.50 19.70 38.03
CA ARG A 729 -30.42 18.64 39.04
C ARG A 729 -29.46 17.53 38.61
N LEU A 730 -29.59 17.06 37.36
CA LEU A 730 -28.70 16.04 36.81
C LEU A 730 -27.23 16.52 36.80
N GLU A 731 -26.98 17.77 36.43
CA GLU A 731 -25.64 18.38 36.48
C GLU A 731 -25.10 18.41 37.92
N THR A 732 -25.94 18.74 38.90
CA THR A 732 -25.59 18.78 40.33
C THR A 732 -25.23 17.39 40.84
N ILE A 733 -26.07 16.38 40.58
CA ILE A 733 -25.82 14.98 40.95
C ILE A 733 -24.47 14.49 40.40
N VAL A 734 -24.18 14.77 39.12
CA VAL A 734 -22.92 14.36 38.49
C VAL A 734 -21.72 15.09 39.10
N ARG A 735 -21.87 16.39 39.40
CA ARG A 735 -20.79 17.20 39.96
C ARG A 735 -20.43 16.78 41.39
N ASP A 736 -21.45 16.45 42.19
CA ASP A 736 -21.29 16.09 43.61
C ASP A 736 -20.99 14.60 43.82
N ALA A 737 -21.13 13.78 42.76
CA ALA A 737 -20.90 12.34 42.76
C ALA A 737 -19.61 11.90 43.49
N GLY A 738 -18.50 12.62 43.28
CA GLY A 738 -17.22 12.31 43.92
C GLY A 738 -17.20 12.58 45.43
N ALA A 739 -18.01 13.52 45.93
CA ALA A 739 -18.13 13.85 47.35
C ALA A 739 -19.15 12.94 48.07
N THR A 740 -20.20 12.52 47.36
CA THR A 740 -21.24 11.64 47.90
C THR A 740 -20.89 10.15 47.81
N GLY A 741 -19.84 9.80 47.06
CA GLY A 741 -19.51 8.41 46.75
C GLY A 741 -20.51 7.79 45.76
N THR A 742 -21.13 8.59 44.91
CA THR A 742 -22.05 8.09 43.87
C THR A 742 -21.26 7.81 42.60
N THR A 743 -21.44 6.62 42.03
CA THR A 743 -20.92 6.29 40.70
C THR A 743 -21.98 6.57 39.64
N ILE A 744 -21.64 7.33 38.60
CA ILE A 744 -22.57 7.71 37.52
C ILE A 744 -22.41 6.79 36.30
N VAL A 745 -23.50 6.22 35.80
CA VAL A 745 -23.55 5.61 34.46
C VAL A 745 -24.57 6.37 33.64
N LEU A 746 -24.11 7.13 32.66
CA LEU A 746 -24.97 7.98 31.86
C LEU A 746 -24.79 7.69 30.39
N THR A 747 -25.88 7.40 29.69
CA THR A 747 -25.87 7.16 28.25
C THR A 747 -26.54 8.30 27.49
N ALA A 748 -26.08 8.60 26.27
CA ALA A 748 -26.68 9.61 25.42
C ALA A 748 -26.46 9.31 23.93
N ALA A 749 -27.35 9.79 23.07
CA ALA A 749 -27.15 9.74 21.62
C ALA A 749 -26.51 11.03 21.07
N ARG A 750 -26.71 12.16 21.75
CA ARG A 750 -26.25 13.49 21.32
C ARG A 750 -25.69 14.29 22.48
N LEU A 751 -24.69 15.13 22.20
CA LEU A 751 -24.14 16.11 23.13
C LEU A 751 -24.84 17.46 22.93
N SER A 752 -25.88 17.72 23.71
CA SER A 752 -26.61 19.00 23.67
C SER A 752 -27.02 19.47 25.06
N GLY A 753 -27.12 20.80 25.23
CA GLY A 753 -27.58 21.41 26.49
C GLY A 753 -26.79 20.93 27.72
N ALA A 754 -27.50 20.51 28.76
CA ALA A 754 -26.92 20.01 30.01
C ALA A 754 -26.04 18.76 29.80
N VAL A 755 -26.39 17.89 28.84
CA VAL A 755 -25.63 16.65 28.56
C VAL A 755 -24.20 16.96 28.10
N SER A 756 -23.99 18.04 27.35
CA SER A 756 -22.65 18.46 26.92
C SER A 756 -21.77 18.86 28.11
N LYS A 757 -22.32 19.62 29.06
CA LYS A 757 -21.61 20.03 30.29
C LYS A 757 -21.29 18.83 31.18
N ILE A 758 -22.25 17.91 31.31
CA ILE A 758 -22.08 16.65 32.04
C ILE A 758 -20.96 15.82 31.40
N ALA A 759 -20.95 15.68 30.07
CA ALA A 759 -19.93 14.92 29.38
C ALA A 759 -18.51 15.45 29.66
N GLU A 760 -18.33 16.77 29.80
CA GLU A 760 -17.04 17.41 30.13
C GLU A 760 -16.48 17.01 31.51
N VAL A 761 -17.33 16.79 32.51
CA VAL A 761 -16.91 16.45 33.88
C VAL A 761 -16.77 14.94 34.13
N MET A 762 -17.27 14.11 33.22
CA MET A 762 -17.19 12.65 33.32
C MET A 762 -15.76 12.15 33.00
N PRO A 763 -15.16 11.30 33.87
CA PRO A 763 -13.75 10.93 33.75
C PRO A 763 -13.48 9.89 32.66
N ARG A 764 -14.46 9.03 32.37
CA ARG A 764 -14.35 7.93 31.40
C ARG A 764 -15.45 8.06 30.38
N ARG A 765 -15.10 7.80 29.12
CA ARG A 765 -16.04 7.82 27.99
C ARG A 765 -15.94 6.53 27.20
N ALA A 766 -17.11 5.93 26.95
CA ALA A 766 -17.28 4.85 26.00
C ALA A 766 -17.95 5.41 24.74
N VAL A 767 -17.24 5.41 23.62
CA VAL A 767 -17.76 5.89 22.33
C VAL A 767 -18.09 4.69 21.44
N LEU A 768 -19.37 4.41 21.27
CA LEU A 768 -19.89 3.35 20.41
C LEU A 768 -20.02 3.84 18.95
N SER A 769 -20.65 3.02 18.10
CA SER A 769 -20.94 3.40 16.70
C SER A 769 -21.69 4.74 16.62
N LEU A 770 -21.16 5.66 15.81
CA LEU A 770 -21.74 6.96 15.48
C LEU A 770 -21.78 7.13 13.96
N ALA A 771 -22.76 7.89 13.47
CA ALA A 771 -23.03 7.99 12.03
C ALA A 771 -21.93 8.71 11.25
N THR A 772 -21.23 9.67 11.87
CA THR A 772 -20.24 10.50 11.18
C THR A 772 -18.94 10.63 11.99
N VAL A 773 -17.83 10.85 11.28
CA VAL A 773 -16.52 11.17 11.89
C VAL A 773 -16.62 12.42 12.76
N HIS A 774 -17.46 13.39 12.36
CA HIS A 774 -17.65 14.63 13.12
C HIS A 774 -18.26 14.35 14.50
N ASP A 775 -19.31 13.52 14.56
CA ASP A 775 -19.94 13.12 15.83
C ASP A 775 -18.96 12.34 16.71
N HIS A 776 -18.14 11.48 16.10
CA HIS A 776 -17.12 10.70 16.81
C HIS A 776 -16.03 11.58 17.45
N LEU A 777 -15.57 12.60 16.73
CA LEU A 777 -14.62 13.57 17.26
C LEU A 777 -15.26 14.46 18.32
N ALA A 778 -16.52 14.88 18.12
CA ALA A 778 -17.28 15.65 19.11
C ALA A 778 -17.50 14.86 20.41
N ALA A 779 -17.62 13.53 20.32
CA ALA A 779 -17.65 12.62 21.46
C ALA A 779 -16.30 12.51 22.21
N GLY A 780 -15.21 13.06 21.64
CA GLY A 780 -13.87 13.06 22.24
C GLY A 780 -13.05 11.81 21.94
N ALA A 781 -13.40 11.02 20.92
CA ALA A 781 -12.61 9.86 20.48
C ALA A 781 -11.67 10.20 19.31
N ASP A 782 -10.60 9.42 19.17
CA ASP A 782 -9.60 9.60 18.11
C ASP A 782 -10.19 9.30 16.73
N ARG A 783 -9.91 10.16 15.75
CA ARG A 783 -10.30 9.96 14.34
C ARG A 783 -9.88 8.58 13.81
N ALA A 784 -8.72 8.07 14.22
CA ALA A 784 -8.18 6.79 13.77
C ALA A 784 -9.04 5.60 14.24
N LEU A 785 -9.89 5.78 15.25
CA LEU A 785 -10.78 4.76 15.80
C LEU A 785 -12.23 4.93 15.31
N PHE A 786 -12.47 5.77 14.32
CA PHE A 786 -13.81 5.90 13.75
C PHE A 786 -14.16 4.69 12.88
N ASP A 787 -15.24 4.01 13.25
CA ASP A 787 -15.90 3.00 12.42
C ASP A 787 -17.42 3.10 12.61
N ALA A 788 -18.12 3.43 11.53
CA ALA A 788 -19.58 3.54 11.50
C ALA A 788 -20.27 2.16 11.46
N ALA A 789 -19.57 1.11 11.02
CA ALA A 789 -20.09 -0.25 10.87
C ALA A 789 -19.86 -1.14 12.10
N ARG A 790 -19.40 -0.55 13.22
CA ARG A 790 -19.18 -1.26 14.49
C ARG A 790 -20.40 -2.09 14.90
N PRO A 791 -20.21 -3.36 15.32
CA PRO A 791 -21.31 -4.16 15.84
C PRO A 791 -21.84 -3.58 17.16
N PRO A 792 -23.08 -3.88 17.55
CA PRO A 792 -23.62 -3.46 18.83
C PRO A 792 -22.73 -3.87 20.01
N GLY A 793 -22.52 -2.95 20.95
CA GLY A 793 -21.65 -3.14 22.12
C GLY A 793 -20.16 -2.89 21.85
N ARG A 794 -19.72 -2.73 20.60
CA ARG A 794 -18.34 -2.32 20.28
C ARG A 794 -18.15 -0.83 20.58
N ALA A 795 -17.19 -0.51 21.44
CA ALA A 795 -16.88 0.84 21.87
C ALA A 795 -15.38 1.12 21.90
N VAL A 796 -15.01 2.39 21.86
CA VAL A 796 -13.70 2.85 22.36
C VAL A 796 -13.89 3.26 23.80
N LEU A 797 -13.20 2.59 24.72
CA LEU A 797 -13.21 2.89 26.15
C LEU A 797 -11.77 2.95 26.66
N ASP A 798 -11.43 4.03 27.36
CA ASP A 798 -10.08 4.28 27.90
C ASP A 798 -8.96 4.19 26.83
N GLY A 799 -9.29 4.50 25.58
CA GLY A 799 -8.36 4.44 24.43
C GLY A 799 -8.27 3.06 23.74
N TYR A 800 -8.99 2.05 24.24
CA TYR A 800 -8.97 0.70 23.71
C TYR A 800 -10.28 0.34 23.02
N ASP A 801 -10.20 -0.41 21.91
CA ASP A 801 -11.38 -1.08 21.37
C ASP A 801 -11.86 -2.11 22.40
N THR A 802 -13.15 -2.08 22.72
CA THR A 802 -13.76 -2.83 23.82
C THR A 802 -15.07 -3.46 23.35
N GLN A 803 -15.30 -4.74 23.64
CA GLN A 803 -16.63 -5.34 23.57
C GLN A 803 -17.31 -5.14 24.92
N LEU A 804 -18.34 -4.30 24.97
CA LEU A 804 -19.14 -4.13 26.18
C LEU A 804 -19.94 -5.40 26.49
N ALA A 805 -20.09 -5.68 27.78
CA ALA A 805 -20.85 -6.83 28.27
C ALA A 805 -22.34 -6.67 27.93
N LEU A 806 -22.97 -7.78 27.55
CA LEU A 806 -24.40 -7.83 27.23
C LEU A 806 -25.20 -8.34 28.43
N PRO A 807 -26.33 -7.70 28.77
CA PRO A 807 -27.25 -8.22 29.77
C PRO A 807 -27.88 -9.55 29.32
N PRO A 808 -28.39 -10.37 30.27
CA PRO A 808 -29.23 -11.51 29.92
C PRO A 808 -30.46 -11.06 29.12
N ASP A 809 -30.97 -11.96 28.27
CA ASP A 809 -32.21 -11.74 27.49
C ASP A 809 -33.43 -11.81 28.40
N GLU A 810 -33.56 -10.84 29.31
CA GLU A 810 -34.80 -10.62 30.02
C GLU A 810 -35.58 -9.48 29.34
N PRO A 811 -36.87 -9.69 29.03
CA PRO A 811 -37.72 -8.60 28.59
C PRO A 811 -37.74 -7.54 29.69
N ALA A 812 -37.62 -6.26 29.30
CA ALA A 812 -37.73 -5.16 30.24
C ALA A 812 -38.99 -5.36 31.10
N PRO A 813 -38.90 -5.23 32.44
CA PRO A 813 -40.06 -5.35 33.30
C PRO A 813 -41.14 -4.40 32.77
N ARG A 814 -42.34 -4.95 32.53
CA ARG A 814 -43.49 -4.11 32.22
C ARG A 814 -43.73 -3.23 33.45
N PRO A 815 -44.02 -1.93 33.29
CA PRO A 815 -44.48 -1.15 34.43
C PRO A 815 -45.71 -1.87 34.96
N GLU A 816 -45.61 -2.41 36.17
CA GLU A 816 -46.78 -2.80 36.92
C GLU A 816 -47.54 -1.50 37.16
N ASP A 817 -48.76 -1.42 36.64
CA ASP A 817 -49.69 -0.36 37.05
C ASP A 817 -49.98 -0.65 38.52
N ASP A 818 -49.17 -0.06 39.42
CA ASP A 818 -49.48 -0.03 40.84
C ASP A 818 -50.93 0.45 40.98
N PRO A 819 -51.75 -0.18 41.85
CA PRO A 819 -53.09 0.31 42.11
C PRO A 819 -52.96 1.76 42.56
N VAL A 820 -53.38 2.67 41.68
CA VAL A 820 -53.21 4.10 41.92
C VAL A 820 -54.18 4.50 43.02
N ASP A 821 -53.66 4.70 44.24
CA ASP A 821 -54.43 5.25 45.34
C ASP A 821 -54.98 6.62 44.94
N ARG A 822 -56.30 6.68 44.78
CA ARG A 822 -57.00 7.91 44.43
C ARG A 822 -57.06 8.78 45.66
N TRP A 823 -56.77 10.06 45.51
CA TRP A 823 -56.79 11.03 46.57
C TRP A 823 -58.24 11.41 46.94
N HIS A 824 -58.48 11.55 48.24
CA HIS A 824 -59.74 12.00 48.82
C HIS A 824 -59.52 13.28 49.63
N PRO A 825 -60.46 14.24 49.60
CA PRO A 825 -60.38 15.45 50.42
C PRO A 825 -60.23 15.12 51.91
N SER A 826 -59.17 15.62 52.54
CA SER A 826 -58.87 15.41 53.96
C SER A 826 -59.19 16.64 54.81
N ALA A 827 -58.91 17.86 54.33
CA ALA A 827 -59.22 19.11 55.02
C ALA A 827 -60.72 19.46 55.06
N ALA A 828 -61.09 20.30 56.03
CA ALA A 828 -62.46 20.81 56.17
C ALA A 828 -62.89 21.67 54.96
N VAL A 829 -61.94 22.43 54.39
CA VAL A 829 -62.12 23.22 53.18
C VAL A 829 -60.97 22.94 52.22
N THR A 830 -61.30 22.60 50.98
CA THR A 830 -60.32 22.41 49.89
C THR A 830 -60.68 23.30 48.70
N GLY A 831 -59.73 24.08 48.20
CA GLY A 831 -59.83 24.79 46.93
C GLY A 831 -59.32 23.93 45.79
N LEU A 832 -60.18 23.54 44.86
CA LEU A 832 -59.86 22.75 43.68
C LEU A 832 -59.81 23.62 42.43
N VAL A 833 -58.65 23.67 41.79
CA VAL A 833 -58.42 24.38 40.52
C VAL A 833 -58.38 23.37 39.39
N LEU A 834 -59.37 23.42 38.50
CA LEU A 834 -59.45 22.53 37.34
C LEU A 834 -59.90 23.29 36.09
N ARG A 835 -59.26 22.97 34.97
CA ARG A 835 -59.68 23.49 33.67
C ARG A 835 -61.07 22.95 33.33
N ALA A 836 -61.98 23.86 32.97
CA ALA A 836 -63.39 23.54 32.73
C ALA A 836 -64.06 22.83 33.93
N ALA A 837 -63.79 23.31 35.14
CA ALA A 837 -64.33 22.80 36.41
C ALA A 837 -65.81 22.38 36.36
N ALA A 838 -66.69 23.24 35.81
CA ALA A 838 -68.12 22.97 35.69
C ALA A 838 -68.46 21.68 34.90
N ARG A 839 -67.66 21.34 33.87
CA ARG A 839 -67.87 20.11 33.08
C ARG A 839 -67.40 18.86 33.82
N ARG A 840 -66.40 18.98 34.68
CA ARG A 840 -65.84 17.86 35.48
C ARG A 840 -66.60 17.63 36.78
N MET A 841 -67.39 18.61 37.21
CA MET A 841 -68.16 18.59 38.46
C MET A 841 -69.05 17.35 38.66
N PRO A 842 -69.81 16.83 37.65
CA PRO A 842 -70.67 15.67 37.87
C PRO A 842 -69.89 14.40 38.24
N ALA A 843 -68.73 14.19 37.61
CA ALA A 843 -67.87 13.03 37.89
C ALA A 843 -67.23 13.12 39.28
N LEU A 844 -66.73 14.30 39.65
CA LEU A 844 -66.15 14.53 40.98
C LEU A 844 -67.20 14.45 42.09
N ARG A 845 -68.42 14.95 41.84
CA ARG A 845 -69.55 14.80 42.78
C ARG A 845 -69.88 13.32 42.99
N ALA A 846 -69.99 12.53 41.92
CA ALA A 846 -70.26 11.10 42.05
C ALA A 846 -69.15 10.35 42.82
N ALA A 847 -67.89 10.79 42.69
CA ALA A 847 -66.76 10.18 43.38
C ALA A 847 -66.68 10.52 44.88
N TRP A 848 -67.09 11.74 45.28
CA TRP A 848 -66.92 12.24 46.66
C TRP A 848 -68.23 12.52 47.41
N GLU A 849 -69.41 12.20 46.83
CA GLU A 849 -70.75 12.44 47.41
C GLU A 849 -70.93 12.03 48.89
N PRO A 850 -70.38 10.90 49.37
CA PRO A 850 -70.50 10.53 50.78
C PRO A 850 -69.63 11.39 51.72
N GLU A 851 -68.56 12.02 51.24
CA GLU A 851 -67.50 12.60 52.07
C GLU A 851 -67.38 14.12 51.96
N ALA A 852 -67.75 14.71 50.81
CA ALA A 852 -67.59 16.13 50.54
C ALA A 852 -68.73 16.74 49.74
N SER A 853 -69.04 18.00 50.03
CA SER A 853 -69.93 18.86 49.27
C SER A 853 -69.13 19.70 48.26
N LEU A 854 -69.47 19.63 46.97
CA LEU A 854 -68.76 20.36 45.91
C LEU A 854 -69.56 21.56 45.39
N VAL A 855 -68.96 22.75 45.42
CA VAL A 855 -69.57 24.01 44.97
C VAL A 855 -68.67 24.72 43.96
N LEU A 856 -69.23 25.38 42.93
CA LEU A 856 -68.40 26.21 42.04
C LEU A 856 -68.00 27.52 42.71
N VAL A 857 -66.79 28.03 42.44
CA VAL A 857 -66.33 29.35 42.95
C VAL A 857 -67.37 30.45 42.66
N ASP A 858 -67.88 30.49 41.42
CA ASP A 858 -68.85 31.51 40.99
C ASP A 858 -70.25 31.37 41.65
N GLU A 859 -70.56 30.25 42.32
CA GLU A 859 -71.83 30.03 43.04
C GLU A 859 -71.81 30.54 44.49
N LEU A 860 -70.63 30.89 45.02
CA LEU A 860 -70.48 31.38 46.39
C LEU A 860 -70.64 32.90 46.45
N ALA A 861 -71.46 33.37 47.40
CA ALA A 861 -71.61 34.79 47.67
C ALA A 861 -70.37 35.36 48.40
N PRO A 862 -70.00 36.64 48.17
CA PRO A 862 -68.91 37.28 48.89
C PRO A 862 -69.14 37.30 50.41
N GLY A 863 -68.13 36.92 51.20
CA GLY A 863 -68.18 36.97 52.67
C GLY A 863 -68.90 35.79 53.35
N VAL A 864 -69.34 34.77 52.60
CA VAL A 864 -69.91 33.53 53.15
C VAL A 864 -68.98 32.87 54.15
N ASP A 865 -69.50 32.37 55.27
CA ASP A 865 -68.75 31.61 56.26
C ASP A 865 -68.47 30.18 55.77
N LEU A 866 -67.19 29.86 55.50
CA LEU A 866 -66.80 28.54 55.00
C LEU A 866 -66.81 27.47 56.08
N GLU A 867 -66.59 27.86 57.34
CA GLU A 867 -66.57 26.91 58.46
C GLU A 867 -67.98 26.40 58.74
N ALA A 868 -68.97 27.30 58.67
CA ALA A 868 -70.38 26.92 58.74
C ALA A 868 -70.81 25.98 57.59
N LEU A 869 -70.32 26.21 56.38
CA LEU A 869 -70.61 25.33 55.22
C LEU A 869 -69.88 23.98 55.27
N ALA A 870 -68.72 23.93 55.93
CA ALA A 870 -67.93 22.72 56.12
C ALA A 870 -68.34 21.91 57.37
N ALA A 871 -69.36 22.36 58.12
CA ALA A 871 -69.73 21.78 59.42
C ALA A 871 -70.34 20.37 59.34
N GLU A 872 -71.07 20.04 58.27
CA GLU A 872 -71.73 18.73 58.08
C GLU A 872 -70.93 17.77 57.20
N LYS A 873 -70.27 18.29 56.17
CA LYS A 873 -69.42 17.55 55.21
C LYS A 873 -68.25 18.45 54.81
N LYS A 874 -67.12 17.85 54.42
CA LYS A 874 -65.97 18.60 53.90
C LYS A 874 -66.40 19.43 52.69
N LEU A 875 -65.92 20.67 52.58
CA LEU A 875 -66.29 21.58 51.49
C LEU A 875 -65.19 21.62 50.43
N VAL A 876 -65.50 21.22 49.20
CA VAL A 876 -64.59 21.34 48.04
C VAL A 876 -65.12 22.44 47.12
N ILE A 877 -64.38 23.54 47.03
CA ILE A 877 -64.73 24.68 46.17
C ILE A 877 -63.98 24.49 44.85
N CYS A 878 -64.67 24.37 43.71
CA CYS A 878 -64.05 24.06 42.42
C CYS A 878 -64.18 25.24 41.45
N GLY A 879 -63.11 25.56 40.73
CA GLY A 879 -63.09 26.63 39.74
C GLY A 879 -61.92 26.50 38.76
N ASP A 880 -61.97 27.21 37.65
CA ASP A 880 -60.76 27.44 36.84
C ASP A 880 -59.96 28.62 37.41
N GLY A 881 -58.73 28.83 36.91
CA GLY A 881 -57.88 29.88 37.43
C GLY A 881 -58.48 31.29 37.31
N ASP A 882 -59.25 31.56 36.25
CA ASP A 882 -59.93 32.84 36.08
C ASP A 882 -61.03 33.04 37.12
N ALA A 883 -61.82 32.01 37.45
CA ALA A 883 -62.84 32.08 38.50
C ALA A 883 -62.23 32.35 39.88
N TRP A 884 -61.13 31.67 40.21
CA TRP A 884 -60.40 31.90 41.45
C TRP A 884 -59.78 33.30 41.53
N GLN A 885 -59.25 33.83 40.43
CA GLN A 885 -58.70 35.19 40.38
C GLN A 885 -59.78 36.27 40.51
N ARG A 886 -60.98 36.07 39.93
CA ARG A 886 -62.12 36.99 40.12
C ARG A 886 -62.55 37.09 41.58
N GLN A 887 -62.44 36.00 42.34
CA GLN A 887 -62.76 35.96 43.77
C GLN A 887 -61.49 35.87 44.65
N TYR A 888 -60.53 36.78 44.45
CA TYR A 888 -59.24 36.76 45.14
C TYR A 888 -59.33 36.72 46.69
N ALA A 889 -60.31 37.40 47.30
CA ALA A 889 -60.51 37.36 48.75
C ALA A 889 -60.89 35.96 49.28
N LEU A 890 -61.69 35.21 48.50
CA LEU A 890 -62.03 33.82 48.81
C LEU A 890 -60.79 32.93 48.67
N LEU A 891 -60.03 33.11 47.59
CA LEU A 891 -58.76 32.41 47.36
C LEU A 891 -57.79 32.58 48.54
N GLN A 892 -57.59 33.81 49.03
CA GLN A 892 -56.70 34.08 50.16
C GLN A 892 -57.14 33.37 51.43
N ARG A 893 -58.45 33.33 51.70
CA ARG A 893 -59.00 32.66 52.89
C ARG A 893 -58.84 31.15 52.81
N VAL A 894 -59.17 30.53 51.68
CA VAL A 894 -58.97 29.08 51.49
C VAL A 894 -57.51 28.72 51.61
N ARG A 895 -56.60 29.51 51.00
CA ARG A 895 -55.15 29.28 51.08
C ARG A 895 -54.59 29.39 52.50
N SER A 896 -55.19 30.20 53.38
CA SER A 896 -54.71 30.39 54.76
C SER A 896 -55.23 29.34 55.74
N SER A 897 -56.34 28.67 55.44
CA SER A 897 -57.05 27.80 56.39
C SER A 897 -57.40 26.41 55.85
N GLY A 898 -57.02 26.07 54.62
CA GLY A 898 -57.36 24.81 53.98
C GLY A 898 -56.37 24.41 52.88
N ASP A 899 -56.67 23.29 52.23
CA ASP A 899 -55.80 22.71 51.20
C ASP A 899 -56.10 23.31 49.83
N MET A 900 -55.08 23.50 49.02
CA MET A 900 -55.22 23.84 47.61
C MET A 900 -54.85 22.64 46.74
N VAL A 901 -55.75 22.24 45.85
CA VAL A 901 -55.51 21.19 44.85
C VAL A 901 -55.54 21.82 43.46
N VAL A 902 -54.45 21.71 42.72
CA VAL A 902 -54.35 22.28 41.37
C VAL A 902 -54.15 21.15 40.36
N GLY A 903 -55.08 20.99 39.42
CA GLY A 903 -54.95 20.01 38.36
C GLY A 903 -53.70 20.24 37.51
N SER A 904 -53.06 19.15 37.07
CA SER A 904 -51.89 19.19 36.18
C SER A 904 -52.12 19.99 34.87
N ASP A 905 -53.37 20.04 34.40
CA ASP A 905 -53.80 20.83 33.24
C ASP A 905 -53.76 22.36 33.47
N CYS A 906 -53.66 22.79 34.74
CA CYS A 906 -53.62 24.18 35.21
C CYS A 906 -52.21 24.57 35.70
N ALA A 907 -51.16 23.89 35.25
CA ALA A 907 -49.77 24.13 35.67
C ALA A 907 -49.35 25.61 35.57
N SER A 908 -49.76 26.31 34.51
CA SER A 908 -49.45 27.73 34.30
C SER A 908 -50.11 28.66 35.31
N GLU A 909 -51.19 28.22 35.96
CA GLU A 909 -51.97 29.00 36.93
C GLU A 909 -51.48 28.80 38.37
N LEU A 910 -50.67 27.75 38.61
CA LEU A 910 -50.16 27.36 39.93
C LEU A 910 -49.45 28.52 40.67
N ARG A 911 -48.50 29.20 39.99
CA ARG A 911 -47.75 30.33 40.57
C ARG A 911 -48.66 31.48 40.97
N THR A 912 -49.69 31.76 40.18
CA THR A 912 -50.61 32.88 40.40
C THR A 912 -51.62 32.59 41.51
N ILE A 913 -52.09 31.33 41.60
CA ILE A 913 -53.15 30.94 42.53
C ILE A 913 -52.60 30.59 43.90
N VAL A 914 -51.55 29.77 43.95
CA VAL A 914 -51.02 29.23 45.21
C VAL A 914 -49.85 30.08 45.71
N GLY A 915 -49.11 30.74 44.82
CA GLY A 915 -47.95 31.56 45.19
C GLY A 915 -46.65 30.78 45.32
N GLU A 916 -46.66 29.50 44.98
CA GLU A 916 -45.47 28.64 44.99
C GLU A 916 -44.49 29.05 43.88
N ARG A 917 -43.22 29.23 44.24
CA ARG A 917 -42.19 29.72 43.32
C ARG A 917 -41.40 28.58 42.70
N GLU A 918 -41.21 27.49 43.45
CA GLU A 918 -40.53 26.30 42.95
C GLU A 918 -41.45 25.48 42.03
N LEU A 919 -40.85 24.74 41.11
CA LEU A 919 -41.61 23.80 40.28
C LEU A 919 -42.05 22.63 41.16
N PRO A 920 -43.34 22.26 41.16
CA PRO A 920 -43.82 21.10 41.90
C PRO A 920 -43.29 19.79 41.27
N PRO A 921 -43.46 18.63 41.94
CA PRO A 921 -43.16 17.34 41.33
C PRO A 921 -43.82 17.18 39.97
N TYR A 922 -43.12 16.68 38.97
CA TYR A 922 -43.69 16.57 37.62
C TYR A 922 -44.96 15.72 37.63
N ALA A 923 -46.07 16.27 37.17
CA ALA A 923 -47.35 15.59 37.06
C ALA A 923 -47.82 15.60 35.61
N ARG A 924 -48.19 14.44 35.07
CA ARG A 924 -48.57 14.27 33.66
C ARG A 924 -49.89 15.01 33.36
N PRO A 925 -49.89 16.00 32.46
CA PRO A 925 -51.12 16.68 32.06
C PRO A 925 -52.13 15.68 31.48
N ARG A 926 -53.42 15.93 31.68
CA ARG A 926 -54.54 15.12 31.18
C ARG A 926 -54.61 13.67 31.70
N ALA A 927 -53.85 13.31 32.74
CA ALA A 927 -53.82 11.96 33.31
C ALA A 927 -54.49 11.84 34.70
N ALA A 928 -55.56 12.62 34.94
CA ALA A 928 -56.20 12.76 36.26
C ALA A 928 -55.21 13.12 37.39
N ARG A 929 -54.08 13.76 37.07
CA ARG A 929 -53.07 14.18 38.04
C ARG A 929 -53.33 15.58 38.56
N ALA A 930 -53.03 15.82 39.82
CA ALA A 930 -53.07 17.13 40.46
C ALA A 930 -51.92 17.29 41.47
N TRP A 931 -51.69 18.53 41.89
CA TRP A 931 -50.82 18.86 43.00
C TRP A 931 -51.66 19.23 44.22
N LEU A 932 -51.40 18.59 45.36
CA LEU A 932 -51.90 18.98 46.67
C LEU A 932 -50.90 19.94 47.29
N ILE A 933 -51.38 21.07 47.79
CA ILE A 933 -50.61 22.03 48.56
C ILE A 933 -51.33 22.22 49.88
N ALA A 934 -50.87 21.50 50.89
CA ALA A 934 -51.28 21.69 52.28
C ALA A 934 -50.58 22.93 52.87
N ALA A 935 -51.17 23.52 53.90
CA ALA A 935 -50.70 24.79 54.46
C ALA A 935 -49.23 24.70 54.97
N GLY A 936 -48.31 25.33 54.23
CA GLY A 936 -46.88 25.39 54.59
C GLY A 936 -46.05 24.18 54.15
N GLU A 937 -46.63 23.24 53.40
CA GLU A 937 -45.94 22.06 52.87
C GLU A 937 -45.61 22.22 51.38
N ALA A 938 -44.61 21.47 50.91
CA ALA A 938 -44.25 21.44 49.51
C ALA A 938 -45.35 20.74 48.67
N PRO A 939 -45.55 21.12 47.40
CA PRO A 939 -46.56 20.48 46.57
C PRO A 939 -46.33 18.97 46.43
N GLU A 940 -47.35 18.17 46.68
CA GLU A 940 -47.34 16.72 46.52
C GLU A 940 -48.13 16.30 45.28
N ARG A 941 -47.64 15.34 44.51
CA ARG A 941 -48.36 14.81 43.33
C ARG A 941 -49.40 13.79 43.78
N ILE A 942 -50.66 14.05 43.45
CA ILE A 942 -51.81 13.21 43.79
C ILE A 942 -52.61 12.79 42.55
N VAL A 943 -53.53 11.83 42.72
CA VAL A 943 -54.39 11.32 41.65
C VAL A 943 -55.85 11.59 41.96
N LEU A 944 -56.52 12.32 41.08
CA LEU A 944 -57.94 12.61 41.16
C LEU A 944 -58.78 11.43 40.61
N PRO A 945 -60.02 11.25 41.10
CA PRO A 945 -60.89 10.12 40.74
C PRO A 945 -61.42 10.13 39.30
#